data_AF-A0A3L8CKS5-F1
#
_entry.id   AF-A0A3L8CKS5-F1
#
_cell.length_a   1.000
_cell.length_b   1.000
_cell.length_c   1.000
_cell.angle_alpha   90.00
_cell.angle_beta   90.00
_cell.angle_gamma   90.00
#
_symmetry.space_group_name_H-M   'P 1'
#
loop_
_entity.id
_entity.type
_entity.pdbx_description
1 polymer ?
#
loop_
_entity_poly.entity_id
_entity_poly.type
_entity_poly.pdbx_seq_one_letter_code
_entity_poly.pdbx_strand_id
1 'polypeptide(L)'
;MAAFFMPMTPYLVSEFAKPTLTNLVRECFGDDFPDIFSKDQVDYLFTYLTCLDAKTVLLEFNYVDKDYLEDFSRYYVKRFGNDGHKCARLHFFSSSVDHRTITSILQRGKDAGSEIDDLNKSYLGFMVIKPLPRTFIGKTCLKVMPDELSENKCKRRLAREYTVDLFGISLKVESIAFQEQDKVVAACATTAIWASLHALKLRNTRSIHSCSEITINAINHVEDSSNSFPSQQLSNKQILRSLDVEGLRYHAKSMEAPDQAYFLQSIIAHIDSSLPMILTGEVFSHVTTIATLPAVNADLDTATAPVVPLGASETQDLTDSGGGQTAKPVFRARGGHAICVVGYKVDQDEEVLYVHDDRLGPYARAKLISIDDYTLIEGAAPREIKWALGLQRMKNKDEWEEPHELITPDFSVVPCDRKARLPFLYVYETCQVIVKELKNMAMAGGEQLSSLSQKIELREISDIRREVLEHEPTATTLEGNGFRTVTPEEREAWQVEKVEFLTTSYARLQWVVSFNWLGAPLFKVLIDASEIPQGNAVSAILAYDICLGNVLLDLIRESADPNEVVVNSGHFYQSFLRRLMKDKSSRAKHLDDTYGSPRAPKNLRESEFEGGNIVLNRTLETLYEPNGKKLLDMFPSFADGSVGNLIWAVSLEGDLLIAAEYDGRGHPSITGFKPARIAGEIRRSPTGDVLLINVESGRYSRDYNNRIELLGNAKVRFERYFPEQSFDIQVVERR
;
A
#
# COMPACT_ATOMS: atom_id res chain seq x y z
N MET A 1 31.00 -42.54 29.54
CA MET A 1 29.96 -43.59 29.61
C MET A 1 28.97 -43.29 28.52
N ALA A 2 28.80 -44.22 27.57
CA ALA A 2 27.84 -44.10 26.49
C ALA A 2 26.42 -44.17 27.09
N ALA A 3 25.75 -43.03 27.18
CA ALA A 3 24.32 -43.00 27.43
C ALA A 3 23.62 -43.65 26.22
N PHE A 4 22.73 -44.59 26.51
CA PHE A 4 21.83 -45.23 25.57
C PHE A 4 21.29 -44.23 24.55
N PHE A 5 21.68 -44.37 23.28
CA PHE A 5 20.94 -43.81 22.16
C PHE A 5 19.63 -44.60 22.04
N MET A 6 18.61 -44.22 22.84
CA MET A 6 17.24 -44.45 22.41
C MET A 6 17.05 -43.66 21.10
N PRO A 7 16.50 -44.24 20.03
CA PRO A 7 16.12 -43.46 18.87
C PRO A 7 14.98 -42.52 19.32
N MET A 8 15.34 -41.29 19.70
CA MET A 8 14.38 -40.22 19.92
C MET A 8 13.58 -40.11 18.62
N THR A 9 12.26 -40.31 18.71
CA THR A 9 11.37 -40.02 17.59
C THR A 9 11.67 -38.60 17.10
N PRO A 10 11.99 -38.39 15.82
CA PRO A 10 12.49 -37.10 15.33
C PRO A 10 11.44 -35.98 15.43
N TYR A 11 10.17 -36.35 15.64
CA TYR A 11 9.05 -35.45 15.88
C TYR A 11 7.99 -36.12 16.76
N LEU A 12 7.19 -35.31 17.45
CA LEU A 12 5.99 -35.75 18.17
C LEU A 12 4.74 -35.18 17.49
N VAL A 13 3.66 -35.95 17.49
CA VAL A 13 2.35 -35.53 16.99
C VAL A 13 1.35 -35.81 18.09
N SER A 14 0.61 -34.79 18.49
CA SER A 14 -0.33 -34.86 19.61
C SER A 14 -1.60 -34.09 19.29
N GLU A 15 -2.69 -34.45 19.96
CA GLU A 15 -3.92 -33.67 19.93
C GLU A 15 -3.69 -32.27 20.50
N PHE A 16 -4.24 -31.27 19.83
CA PHE A 16 -4.16 -29.89 20.27
C PHE A 16 -5.01 -29.68 21.53
N ALA A 17 -4.34 -29.56 22.67
CA ALA A 17 -4.95 -29.22 23.95
C ALA A 17 -3.98 -28.37 24.78
N LYS A 18 -4.52 -27.55 25.69
CA LYS A 18 -3.72 -26.66 26.54
C LYS A 18 -2.63 -27.42 27.34
N PRO A 19 -2.92 -28.56 27.98
CA PRO A 19 -1.88 -29.35 28.66
C PRO A 19 -0.82 -29.92 27.70
N THR A 20 -1.22 -30.30 26.49
CA THR A 20 -0.31 -30.79 25.46
C THR A 20 0.71 -29.73 25.07
N LEU A 21 0.26 -28.49 24.82
CA LEU A 21 1.15 -27.39 24.42
C LEU A 21 2.24 -27.16 25.46
N THR A 22 1.87 -27.14 26.74
CA THR A 22 2.82 -27.00 27.85
C THR A 22 3.80 -28.16 27.93
N ASN A 23 3.30 -29.39 27.82
CA ASN A 23 4.17 -30.58 27.89
C ASN A 23 5.15 -30.63 26.72
N LEU A 24 4.73 -30.26 25.50
CA LEU A 24 5.62 -30.20 24.34
C LEU A 24 6.74 -29.15 24.52
N VAL A 25 6.44 -28.01 25.15
CA VAL A 25 7.47 -27.00 25.47
C VAL A 25 8.43 -27.54 26.55
N ARG A 26 7.93 -28.22 27.58
CA ARG A 26 8.77 -28.86 28.62
C ARG A 26 9.67 -29.94 28.05
N GLU A 27 9.15 -30.80 27.16
CA GLU A 27 9.92 -31.84 26.48
C GLU A 27 11.13 -31.29 25.69
N CYS A 28 11.05 -30.04 25.23
CA CYS A 28 12.14 -29.44 24.47
C CYS A 28 13.32 -28.98 25.33
N PHE A 29 13.08 -28.57 26.58
CA PHE A 29 14.08 -27.82 27.36
C PHE A 29 14.16 -28.20 28.86
N GLY A 30 13.34 -29.13 29.35
CA GLY A 30 13.37 -29.66 30.72
C GLY A 30 12.31 -29.08 31.68
N ASP A 31 12.30 -29.61 32.91
CA ASP A 31 11.30 -29.27 33.95
C ASP A 31 11.51 -27.92 34.64
N ASP A 32 12.67 -27.28 34.44
CA ASP A 32 13.06 -26.01 35.09
C ASP A 32 12.37 -24.77 34.48
N PHE A 33 11.36 -24.96 33.61
CA PHE A 33 10.60 -23.87 32.98
C PHE A 33 9.42 -23.45 33.87
N PRO A 34 9.47 -22.27 34.52
CA PRO A 34 8.42 -21.81 35.42
C PRO A 34 7.10 -21.63 34.66
N ASP A 35 6.01 -21.96 35.38
CA ASP A 35 4.59 -21.91 35.04
C ASP A 35 4.22 -21.36 33.64
N ILE A 36 4.46 -22.15 32.59
CA ILE A 36 4.05 -21.87 31.20
C ILE A 36 2.54 -21.54 31.13
N PHE A 37 1.73 -22.08 32.04
CA PHE A 37 0.29 -21.85 32.13
C PHE A 37 -0.10 -20.43 32.53
N SER A 38 0.78 -19.68 33.19
CA SER A 38 0.41 -18.36 33.72
C SER A 38 0.70 -17.23 32.73
N LYS A 39 1.17 -17.53 31.52
CA LYS A 39 1.48 -16.52 30.50
C LYS A 39 0.26 -16.15 29.67
N ASP A 40 -0.07 -14.86 29.67
CA ASP A 40 -1.13 -14.29 28.83
C ASP A 40 -0.94 -14.63 27.34
N GLN A 41 0.30 -14.66 26.83
CA GLN A 41 0.54 -15.00 25.43
C GLN A 41 0.22 -16.45 25.08
N VAL A 42 0.49 -17.39 25.99
CA VAL A 42 0.17 -18.81 25.77
C VAL A 42 -1.34 -19.00 25.75
N ASP A 43 -2.04 -18.33 26.67
CA ASP A 43 -3.49 -18.36 26.76
C ASP A 43 -4.13 -17.74 25.51
N TYR A 44 -3.62 -16.59 25.07
CA TYR A 44 -4.06 -15.93 23.86
C TYR A 44 -3.85 -16.81 22.62
N LEU A 45 -2.66 -17.38 22.44
CA LEU A 45 -2.33 -18.24 21.30
C LEU A 45 -3.16 -19.52 21.30
N PHE A 46 -3.41 -20.11 22.47
CA PHE A 46 -4.29 -21.26 22.62
C PHE A 46 -5.72 -20.93 22.19
N THR A 47 -6.29 -19.82 22.67
CA THR A 47 -7.64 -19.39 22.28
C THR A 47 -7.71 -19.06 20.80
N TYR A 48 -6.70 -18.37 20.25
CA TYR A 48 -6.64 -18.02 18.83
C TYR A 48 -6.64 -19.27 17.94
N LEU A 49 -5.79 -20.25 18.24
CA LEU A 49 -5.72 -21.53 17.52
C LEU A 49 -6.99 -22.36 17.70
N THR A 50 -7.60 -22.33 18.88
CA THR A 50 -8.90 -22.98 19.12
C THR A 50 -9.98 -22.39 18.21
N CYS A 51 -10.00 -21.06 18.04
CA CYS A 51 -10.94 -20.38 17.15
C CYS A 51 -10.67 -20.63 15.65
N LEU A 52 -9.45 -21.08 15.31
CA LEU A 52 -9.08 -21.59 13.98
C LEU A 52 -9.38 -23.09 13.80
N ASP A 53 -10.07 -23.70 14.76
CA ASP A 53 -10.40 -25.12 14.78
C ASP A 53 -9.15 -26.03 14.77
N ALA A 54 -8.07 -25.62 15.46
CA ALA A 54 -6.87 -26.46 15.61
C ALA A 54 -7.18 -27.78 16.32
N LYS A 55 -6.72 -28.89 15.73
CA LYS A 55 -6.94 -30.26 16.24
C LYS A 55 -5.66 -31.01 16.53
N THR A 56 -4.58 -30.70 15.80
CA THR A 56 -3.30 -31.38 15.95
C THR A 56 -2.17 -30.37 16.08
N VAL A 57 -1.21 -30.70 16.94
CA VAL A 57 0.09 -30.05 17.04
C VAL A 57 1.21 -31.07 16.75
N LEU A 58 2.13 -30.71 15.87
CA LEU A 58 3.34 -31.48 15.57
C LEU A 58 4.56 -30.71 16.07
N LEU A 59 5.38 -31.36 16.89
CA LEU A 59 6.64 -30.84 17.40
C LEU A 59 7.81 -31.34 16.56
N GLU A 60 8.53 -30.41 15.95
CA GLU A 60 9.82 -30.62 15.29
C GLU A 60 10.96 -30.22 16.23
N PHE A 61 11.83 -31.18 16.53
CA PHE A 61 13.00 -30.96 17.37
C PHE A 61 14.20 -30.42 16.58
N ASN A 62 15.14 -29.80 17.29
CA ASN A 62 16.44 -29.37 16.76
C ASN A 62 16.35 -28.41 15.55
N TYR A 63 15.34 -27.53 15.55
CA TYR A 63 15.16 -26.51 14.53
C TYR A 63 16.17 -25.37 14.73
N VAL A 64 16.72 -24.83 13.64
CA VAL A 64 17.59 -23.64 13.69
C VAL A 64 16.80 -22.46 13.15
N ASP A 65 16.38 -21.59 14.06
CA ASP A 65 15.72 -20.34 13.69
C ASP A 65 16.77 -19.28 13.35
N LYS A 66 16.60 -18.61 12.20
CA LYS A 66 17.52 -17.56 11.74
C LYS A 66 17.59 -16.41 12.74
N ASP A 67 16.43 -15.92 13.20
CA ASP A 67 16.36 -14.71 14.02
C ASP A 67 16.95 -14.99 15.41
N TYR A 68 16.61 -16.13 16.02
CA TYR A 68 17.18 -16.54 17.30
C TYR A 68 18.67 -16.90 17.22
N LEU A 69 19.13 -17.55 16.13
CA LEU A 69 20.55 -17.88 15.97
C LEU A 69 21.42 -16.61 15.99
N GLU A 70 20.95 -15.56 15.32
CA GLU A 70 21.65 -14.28 15.31
C GLU A 70 21.66 -13.65 16.71
N ASP A 71 20.51 -13.59 17.38
CA ASP A 71 20.40 -13.10 18.76
C ASP A 71 21.29 -13.91 19.73
N PHE A 72 21.34 -15.23 19.56
CA PHE A 72 22.19 -16.12 20.33
C PHE A 72 23.67 -15.82 20.12
N SER A 73 24.09 -15.70 18.86
CA SER A 73 25.50 -15.47 18.51
C SER A 73 26.04 -14.16 19.07
N ARG A 74 25.22 -13.11 19.12
CA ARG A 74 25.64 -11.79 19.60
C ARG A 74 25.65 -11.70 21.11
N TYR A 75 24.67 -12.33 21.75
CA TYR A 75 24.40 -12.16 23.16
C TYR A 75 24.56 -13.45 23.96
N TYR A 76 23.71 -14.45 23.72
CA TYR A 76 23.60 -15.62 24.60
C TYR A 76 24.82 -16.54 24.58
N VAL A 77 25.62 -16.57 23.52
CA VAL A 77 26.86 -17.35 23.47
C VAL A 77 27.85 -16.95 24.57
N LYS A 78 27.80 -15.69 25.03
CA LYS A 78 28.67 -15.15 26.08
C LYS A 78 28.16 -15.45 27.49
N ARG A 79 26.93 -15.98 27.63
CA ARG A 79 26.31 -16.30 28.91
C ARG A 79 26.82 -17.66 29.42
N PHE A 80 27.26 -17.68 30.67
CA PHE A 80 27.58 -18.92 31.38
C PHE A 80 26.29 -19.73 31.61
N GLY A 81 26.30 -21.03 31.27
CA GLY A 81 25.11 -21.88 31.33
C GLY A 81 24.06 -21.50 30.27
N ASN A 82 24.47 -21.28 29.02
CA ASN A 82 23.51 -21.07 27.93
C ASN A 82 22.86 -22.40 27.50
N ASP A 83 21.58 -22.32 27.12
CA ASP A 83 20.75 -23.46 26.73
C ASP A 83 20.90 -23.84 25.23
N GLY A 84 21.96 -23.33 24.59
CA GLY A 84 22.26 -23.56 23.18
C GLY A 84 21.46 -22.71 22.18
N HIS A 85 21.75 -22.90 20.88
CA HIS A 85 21.14 -22.15 19.78
C HIS A 85 20.01 -22.90 19.07
N LYS A 86 19.75 -24.15 19.47
CA LYS A 86 18.74 -25.00 18.83
C LYS A 86 17.38 -24.72 19.43
N CYS A 87 16.43 -24.35 18.57
CA CYS A 87 15.04 -24.17 18.90
C CYS A 87 14.25 -25.46 18.67
N ALA A 88 12.98 -25.42 19.02
CA ALA A 88 11.95 -26.32 18.54
C ALA A 88 10.93 -25.56 17.70
N ARG A 89 10.15 -26.26 16.87
CA ARG A 89 9.07 -25.66 16.10
C ARG A 89 7.79 -26.48 16.24
N LEU A 90 6.72 -25.81 16.65
CA LEU A 90 5.39 -26.39 16.71
C LEU A 90 4.64 -26.04 15.44
N HIS A 91 3.99 -27.03 14.83
CA HIS A 91 3.13 -26.89 13.66
C HIS A 91 1.70 -27.20 14.04
N PHE A 92 0.75 -26.39 13.58
CA PHE A 92 -0.65 -26.53 13.93
C PHE A 92 -1.50 -26.89 12.71
N PHE A 93 -2.45 -27.80 12.89
CA PHE A 93 -3.35 -28.26 11.83
C PHE A 93 -4.81 -28.28 12.31
N SER A 94 -5.73 -27.92 11.42
CA SER A 94 -7.19 -28.03 11.67
C SER A 94 -7.77 -29.41 11.36
N SER A 95 -6.95 -30.30 10.80
CA SER A 95 -7.27 -31.71 10.58
C SER A 95 -6.61 -32.57 11.66
N SER A 96 -7.17 -33.76 11.88
CA SER A 96 -6.56 -34.77 12.74
C SER A 96 -5.41 -35.44 11.98
N VAL A 97 -4.18 -35.06 12.32
CA VAL A 97 -2.95 -35.64 11.74
C VAL A 97 -2.31 -36.55 12.79
N ASP A 98 -1.82 -37.71 12.38
CA ASP A 98 -1.10 -38.65 13.24
C ASP A 98 0.26 -39.03 12.65
N HIS A 99 1.08 -39.76 13.43
CA HIS A 99 2.39 -40.24 12.96
C HIS A 99 2.30 -41.10 11.70
N ARG A 100 1.22 -41.87 11.52
CA ARG A 100 1.05 -42.74 10.34
C ARG A 100 0.89 -41.91 9.08
N THR A 101 0.10 -40.84 9.16
CA THR A 101 -0.14 -39.91 8.06
C THR A 101 1.17 -39.26 7.60
N ILE A 102 1.94 -38.69 8.53
CA ILE A 102 3.24 -38.09 8.21
C ILE A 102 4.22 -39.12 7.66
N THR A 103 4.33 -40.28 8.30
CA THR A 103 5.24 -41.36 7.86
C THR A 103 4.90 -41.84 6.44
N SER A 104 3.61 -42.00 6.12
CA SER A 104 3.14 -42.39 4.79
C SER A 104 3.54 -41.37 3.72
N ILE A 105 3.36 -40.08 4.00
CA ILE A 105 3.75 -38.99 3.08
C ILE A 105 5.27 -39.04 2.84
N LEU A 106 6.07 -39.17 3.90
CA LEU A 106 7.53 -39.22 3.78
C LEU A 106 8.03 -40.45 3.01
N GLN A 107 7.39 -41.61 3.17
CA GLN A 107 7.75 -42.84 2.46
C GLN A 107 7.42 -42.80 0.96
N ARG A 108 6.26 -42.20 0.61
CA ARG A 108 5.77 -42.12 -0.77
C ARG A 108 6.34 -40.94 -1.55
N GLY A 109 6.79 -39.89 -0.87
CA GLY A 109 7.40 -38.71 -1.48
C GLY A 109 6.49 -38.08 -2.54
N LYS A 110 6.94 -38.06 -3.80
CA LYS A 110 6.18 -37.45 -4.91
C LYS A 110 4.81 -38.09 -5.14
N ASP A 111 4.67 -39.38 -4.83
CA ASP A 111 3.41 -40.11 -5.03
C ASP A 111 2.35 -39.78 -3.96
N ALA A 112 2.66 -38.94 -2.97
CA ALA A 112 1.75 -38.46 -1.92
C ALA A 112 1.25 -37.02 -2.16
N GLY A 113 1.19 -36.56 -3.41
CA GLY A 113 0.81 -35.19 -3.75
C GLY A 113 -0.55 -34.75 -3.18
N SER A 114 -1.58 -35.61 -3.25
CA SER A 114 -2.91 -35.30 -2.72
C SER A 114 -2.90 -35.13 -1.20
N GLU A 115 -2.17 -35.98 -0.48
CA GLU A 115 -2.05 -35.93 0.97
C GLU A 115 -1.26 -34.69 1.42
N ILE A 116 -0.24 -34.29 0.66
CA ILE A 116 0.51 -33.04 0.87
C ILE A 116 -0.39 -31.82 0.67
N ASP A 117 -1.25 -31.84 -0.35
CA ASP A 117 -2.22 -30.77 -0.61
C ASP A 117 -3.25 -30.66 0.51
N ASP A 118 -3.77 -31.80 1.00
CA ASP A 118 -4.72 -31.82 2.11
C ASP A 118 -4.06 -31.38 3.44
N LEU A 119 -2.81 -31.76 3.66
CA LEU A 119 -2.02 -31.27 4.79
C LEU A 119 -1.86 -29.75 4.72
N ASN A 120 -1.53 -29.20 3.54
CA ASN A 120 -1.43 -27.76 3.30
C ASN A 120 -2.75 -27.02 3.55
N LYS A 121 -3.88 -27.52 3.05
CA LYS A 121 -5.20 -26.91 3.26
C LYS A 121 -5.56 -26.81 4.75
N SER A 122 -5.14 -27.79 5.54
CA SER A 122 -5.38 -27.83 6.98
C SER A 122 -4.31 -27.12 7.83
N TYR A 123 -3.23 -26.64 7.23
CA TYR A 123 -2.14 -26.00 7.97
C TYR A 123 -2.56 -24.62 8.50
N LEU A 124 -2.39 -24.44 9.81
CA LEU A 124 -2.73 -23.21 10.54
C LEU A 124 -1.51 -22.35 10.84
N GLY A 125 -0.30 -22.86 10.60
CA GLY A 125 0.94 -22.13 10.83
C GLY A 125 1.84 -22.79 11.87
N PHE A 126 2.80 -22.01 12.39
CA PHE A 126 3.82 -22.50 13.30
C PHE A 126 4.20 -21.50 14.39
N MET A 127 4.82 -22.03 15.44
CA MET A 127 5.43 -21.28 16.53
C MET A 127 6.83 -21.83 16.81
N VAL A 128 7.85 -20.99 16.73
CA VAL A 128 9.20 -21.34 17.17
C VAL A 128 9.28 -21.21 18.69
N ILE A 129 9.84 -22.21 19.35
CA ILE A 129 10.14 -22.19 20.77
C ILE A 129 11.65 -22.02 20.96
N LYS A 130 12.04 -20.88 21.54
CA LYS A 130 13.41 -20.53 21.88
C LYS A 130 13.80 -21.24 23.18
N PRO A 131 15.06 -21.70 23.33
CA PRO A 131 15.60 -22.23 24.59
C PRO A 131 15.84 -21.09 25.60
N LEU A 132 14.79 -20.37 25.99
CA LEU A 132 14.85 -19.26 26.95
C LEU A 132 13.78 -19.46 28.03
N PRO A 133 14.11 -19.41 29.33
CA PRO A 133 13.18 -19.79 30.41
C PRO A 133 11.97 -18.87 30.54
N ARG A 134 12.13 -17.58 30.18
CA ARG A 134 11.07 -16.58 30.34
C ARG A 134 10.44 -16.15 29.02
N THR A 135 11.21 -16.01 27.95
CA THR A 135 10.76 -15.41 26.68
C THR A 135 10.90 -16.42 25.56
N PHE A 136 10.22 -17.56 25.68
CA PHE A 136 10.40 -18.71 24.81
C PHE A 136 9.63 -18.60 23.48
N ILE A 137 8.63 -17.72 23.37
CA ILE A 137 7.85 -17.60 22.13
C ILE A 137 8.67 -16.82 21.10
N GLY A 138 9.20 -17.55 20.12
CA GLY A 138 9.93 -16.99 19.00
C GLY A 138 9.01 -16.61 17.85
N LYS A 139 9.60 -16.60 16.65
CA LYS A 139 8.88 -16.35 15.41
C LYS A 139 7.68 -17.27 15.26
N THR A 140 6.52 -16.65 15.19
CA THR A 140 5.21 -17.29 15.14
C THR A 140 4.45 -16.73 13.95
N CYS A 141 4.03 -17.59 13.04
CA CYS A 141 3.20 -17.21 11.90
C CYS A 141 1.95 -18.07 11.94
N LEU A 142 0.81 -17.48 12.25
CA LEU A 142 -0.49 -18.16 12.34
C LEU A 142 -1.43 -17.64 11.27
N LYS A 143 -2.25 -18.54 10.73
CA LYS A 143 -3.25 -18.24 9.72
C LYS A 143 -4.13 -17.09 10.19
N VAL A 144 -4.23 -16.05 9.37
CA VAL A 144 -5.12 -14.92 9.66
C VAL A 144 -6.57 -15.40 9.62
N MET A 145 -7.33 -15.09 10.67
CA MET A 145 -8.78 -15.31 10.71
C MET A 145 -9.45 -14.64 9.50
N PRO A 146 -10.52 -15.22 8.92
CA PRO A 146 -11.21 -14.59 7.79
C PRO A 146 -11.66 -13.15 8.09
N ASP A 147 -11.45 -12.28 7.10
CA ASP A 147 -11.97 -10.93 7.07
C ASP A 147 -13.27 -10.89 6.27
N GLU A 148 -14.19 -10.01 6.65
CA GLU A 148 -15.48 -9.82 5.99
C GLU A 148 -15.56 -8.39 5.49
N LEU A 149 -15.91 -8.22 4.23
CA LEU A 149 -16.22 -6.93 3.63
C LEU A 149 -17.69 -6.92 3.21
N SER A 150 -18.49 -6.06 3.82
CA SER A 150 -19.88 -5.79 3.42
C SER A 150 -20.13 -4.28 3.45
N GLU A 151 -21.27 -3.84 2.93
CA GLU A 151 -21.66 -2.40 2.93
C GLU A 151 -21.60 -1.77 4.33
N ASN A 152 -21.83 -2.55 5.39
CA ASN A 152 -21.89 -2.08 6.78
C ASN A 152 -20.67 -2.49 7.64
N LYS A 153 -19.71 -3.24 7.07
CA LYS A 153 -18.58 -3.79 7.82
C LYS A 153 -17.32 -3.81 6.95
N CYS A 154 -16.36 -2.97 7.32
CA CYS A 154 -15.05 -2.91 6.70
C CYS A 154 -14.03 -3.54 7.66
N LYS A 155 -13.56 -4.74 7.34
CA LYS A 155 -12.55 -5.45 8.13
C LYS A 155 -11.39 -5.86 7.24
N ARG A 156 -10.17 -5.55 7.66
CA ARG A 156 -8.95 -5.93 6.95
C ARG A 156 -7.78 -6.12 7.88
N ARG A 157 -7.06 -7.21 7.71
CA ARG A 157 -5.78 -7.48 8.37
C ARG A 157 -4.71 -7.76 7.31
N LEU A 158 -3.52 -7.27 7.59
CA LEU A 158 -2.35 -7.54 6.76
C LEU A 158 -1.96 -9.00 6.89
N ALA A 159 -1.58 -9.57 5.75
CA ALA A 159 -1.05 -10.91 5.63
C ALA A 159 -0.10 -10.98 4.43
N ARG A 160 0.82 -11.93 4.49
CA ARG A 160 1.66 -12.37 3.36
C ARG A 160 1.93 -13.87 3.48
N GLU A 161 2.20 -14.49 2.33
CA GLU A 161 2.56 -15.91 2.29
C GLU A 161 3.93 -16.15 2.96
N TYR A 162 3.96 -17.06 3.93
CA TYR A 162 5.17 -17.67 4.46
C TYR A 162 5.24 -19.12 3.98
N THR A 163 6.37 -19.48 3.37
CA THR A 163 6.69 -20.87 3.02
C THR A 163 7.56 -21.49 4.12
N VAL A 164 7.15 -22.67 4.60
CA VAL A 164 7.75 -23.39 5.72
C VAL A 164 8.07 -24.80 5.27
N ASP A 165 9.29 -25.26 5.48
CA ASP A 165 9.69 -26.64 5.17
C ASP A 165 9.48 -27.54 6.39
N LEU A 166 8.60 -28.54 6.29
CA LEU A 166 8.44 -29.59 7.28
C LEU A 166 8.95 -30.91 6.69
N PHE A 167 10.19 -31.29 7.01
CA PHE A 167 10.82 -32.52 6.52
C PHE A 167 10.84 -32.64 4.97
N GLY A 168 11.03 -31.53 4.27
CA GLY A 168 10.95 -31.47 2.80
C GLY A 168 9.56 -31.17 2.24
N ILE A 169 8.52 -31.10 3.09
CA ILE A 169 7.16 -30.73 2.69
C ILE A 169 7.04 -29.21 2.76
N SER A 170 6.82 -28.57 1.60
CA SER A 170 6.59 -27.13 1.52
C SER A 170 5.17 -26.78 1.97
N LEU A 171 5.04 -26.34 3.22
CA LEU A 171 3.81 -25.82 3.80
C LEU A 171 3.68 -24.30 3.59
N LYS A 172 2.46 -23.79 3.44
CA LYS A 172 2.18 -22.36 3.22
C LYS A 172 1.17 -21.81 4.22
N VAL A 173 1.43 -20.61 4.74
CA VAL A 173 0.49 -19.90 5.63
C VAL A 173 0.50 -18.40 5.33
N GLU A 174 -0.68 -17.80 5.24
CA GLU A 174 -0.86 -16.35 5.18
C GLU A 174 -0.88 -15.78 6.61
N SER A 175 0.11 -14.96 6.94
CA SER A 175 0.32 -14.39 8.29
C SER A 175 1.14 -13.11 8.20
N ILE A 176 1.31 -12.41 9.31
CA ILE A 176 2.47 -11.56 9.62
C ILE A 176 3.21 -12.24 10.77
N ALA A 177 4.54 -12.21 10.75
CA ALA A 177 5.32 -12.81 11.83
C ALA A 177 5.13 -12.03 13.15
N PHE A 178 4.96 -12.78 14.22
CA PHE A 178 4.89 -12.31 15.60
C PHE A 178 6.02 -12.94 16.42
N GLN A 179 6.46 -12.27 17.48
CA GLN A 179 7.30 -12.87 18.51
C GLN A 179 7.13 -12.14 19.84
N GLU A 180 7.41 -12.83 20.94
CA GLU A 180 7.46 -12.23 22.28
C GLU A 180 8.73 -11.40 22.45
N GLN A 181 8.62 -10.31 23.23
CA GLN A 181 9.75 -9.47 23.59
C GLN A 181 10.75 -10.25 24.43
N ASP A 182 12.02 -10.18 24.03
CA ASP A 182 13.12 -10.56 24.89
C ASP A 182 13.66 -9.33 25.61
N LYS A 183 13.25 -9.07 26.86
CA LYS A 183 13.68 -7.88 27.65
C LYS A 183 15.20 -7.72 27.81
N VAL A 184 15.96 -8.74 27.46
CA VAL A 184 17.42 -8.72 27.46
C VAL A 184 17.97 -8.15 26.15
N VAL A 185 17.48 -8.61 25.01
CA VAL A 185 18.04 -8.31 23.68
C VAL A 185 17.21 -7.27 22.90
N ALA A 186 15.92 -7.13 23.21
CA ALA A 186 14.94 -6.36 22.46
C ALA A 186 14.02 -5.55 23.37
N ALA A 187 13.85 -4.26 23.08
CA ALA A 187 12.77 -3.45 23.65
C ALA A 187 11.45 -3.72 22.91
N CYS A 188 10.30 -3.35 23.48
CA CYS A 188 8.99 -3.47 22.80
C CYS A 188 8.98 -2.76 21.43
N ALA A 189 9.62 -1.59 21.34
CA ALA A 189 9.82 -0.87 20.10
C ALA A 189 10.61 -1.67 19.04
N THR A 190 11.59 -2.48 19.46
CA THR A 190 12.34 -3.37 18.55
C THR A 190 11.41 -4.43 17.97
N THR A 191 10.59 -5.07 18.80
CA THR A 191 9.61 -6.07 18.35
C THR A 191 8.57 -5.47 17.41
N ALA A 192 8.09 -4.25 17.70
CA ALA A 192 7.16 -3.54 16.84
C ALA A 192 7.77 -3.17 15.48
N ILE A 193 9.03 -2.71 15.46
CA ILE A 193 9.79 -2.50 14.21
C ILE A 193 9.90 -3.81 13.44
N TRP A 194 10.36 -4.89 14.07
CA TRP A 194 10.51 -6.19 13.44
C TRP A 194 9.19 -6.70 12.83
N ALA A 195 8.09 -6.61 13.57
CA ALA A 195 6.75 -6.98 13.08
C ALA A 195 6.33 -6.12 11.88
N SER A 196 6.60 -4.81 11.92
CA SER A 196 6.33 -3.90 10.80
C SER A 196 7.14 -4.27 9.55
N LEU A 197 8.41 -4.66 9.69
CA LEU A 197 9.24 -5.09 8.58
C LEU A 197 8.72 -6.38 7.94
N HIS A 198 8.19 -7.31 8.74
CA HIS A 198 7.50 -8.50 8.24
C HIS A 198 6.22 -8.17 7.50
N ALA A 199 5.46 -7.17 7.97
CA ALA A 199 4.23 -6.71 7.32
C ALA A 199 4.45 -6.00 5.98
N LEU A 200 5.63 -5.42 5.73
CA LEU A 200 5.96 -4.78 4.46
C LEU A 200 6.18 -5.80 3.33
N LYS A 201 5.21 -5.92 2.41
CA LYS A 201 5.28 -6.82 1.25
C LYS A 201 6.48 -6.58 0.33
N LEU A 202 6.96 -5.33 0.26
CA LEU A 202 8.15 -4.96 -0.53
C LEU A 202 9.46 -5.58 -0.01
N ARG A 203 9.49 -6.10 1.22
CA ARG A 203 10.66 -6.74 1.83
C ARG A 203 10.64 -8.25 1.59
N ASN A 204 11.82 -8.81 1.33
CA ASN A 204 12.01 -10.25 1.41
C ASN A 204 12.06 -10.67 2.89
N THR A 205 11.27 -11.68 3.28
CA THR A 205 11.23 -12.15 4.68
C THR A 205 12.57 -12.66 5.20
N ARG A 206 13.45 -13.13 4.31
CA ARG A 206 14.80 -13.62 4.66
C ARG A 206 15.80 -12.49 4.87
N SER A 207 15.57 -11.30 4.31
CA SER A 207 16.47 -10.14 4.46
C SER A 207 16.12 -9.27 5.67
N ILE A 208 15.04 -9.58 6.39
CA ILE A 208 14.66 -8.85 7.60
C ILE A 208 15.69 -9.18 8.69
N HIS A 209 16.22 -8.13 9.32
CA HIS A 209 17.17 -8.26 10.41
C HIS A 209 16.51 -8.83 11.69
N SER A 210 17.30 -9.51 12.50
CA SER A 210 16.90 -10.01 13.84
C SER A 210 16.64 -8.85 14.81
N CYS A 211 16.02 -9.15 15.96
CA CYS A 211 15.80 -8.12 16.98
C CYS A 211 17.11 -7.53 17.51
N SER A 212 18.13 -8.35 17.76
CA SER A 212 19.44 -7.84 18.20
C SER A 212 20.05 -6.87 17.19
N GLU A 213 19.96 -7.15 15.90
CA GLU A 213 20.41 -6.23 14.84
C GLU A 213 19.66 -4.90 14.91
N ILE A 214 18.33 -4.97 14.97
CA ILE A 214 17.45 -3.80 14.96
C ILE A 214 17.78 -2.91 16.17
N THR A 215 17.97 -3.50 17.36
CA THR A 215 18.37 -2.77 18.57
C THR A 215 19.76 -2.14 18.43
N ILE A 216 20.75 -2.87 17.91
CA ILE A 216 22.11 -2.36 17.69
C ILE A 216 22.09 -1.18 16.70
N ASN A 217 21.36 -1.31 15.60
CA ASN A 217 21.20 -0.27 14.58
C ASN A 217 20.52 0.99 15.12
N ALA A 218 19.60 0.82 16.08
CA ALA A 218 18.92 1.91 16.74
C ALA A 218 19.85 2.69 17.71
N ILE A 219 20.80 2.02 18.36
CA ILE A 219 21.70 2.63 19.37
C ILE A 219 22.94 3.27 18.72
N ASN A 220 23.64 2.58 17.81
CA ASN A 220 24.99 2.94 17.34
C ASN A 220 25.15 4.33 16.67
N HIS A 221 24.06 5.03 16.36
CA HIS A 221 24.07 6.24 15.55
C HIS A 221 23.40 7.46 16.21
N VAL A 222 23.14 7.41 17.51
CA VAL A 222 22.49 8.51 18.25
C VAL A 222 23.44 9.05 19.31
N GLU A 223 23.78 10.35 19.23
CA GLU A 223 24.56 11.05 20.26
C GLU A 223 23.83 10.97 21.63
N ASP A 224 24.57 10.80 22.71
CA ASP A 224 24.06 10.54 24.08
C ASP A 224 23.22 9.26 24.23
N SER A 225 23.22 8.36 23.25
CA SER A 225 22.66 7.02 23.46
C SER A 225 23.55 6.23 24.43
N SER A 226 22.95 5.81 25.54
CA SER A 226 23.63 4.87 26.44
C SER A 226 23.49 3.46 25.87
N ASN A 227 24.61 2.77 25.66
CA ASN A 227 24.64 1.31 25.49
C ASN A 227 24.49 0.64 26.86
N SER A 228 23.62 1.19 27.72
CA SER A 228 23.35 0.62 29.03
C SER A 228 22.55 -0.66 28.84
N PHE A 229 23.08 -1.74 29.37
CA PHE A 229 22.51 -3.07 29.25
C PHE A 229 21.94 -3.47 30.61
N PRO A 230 20.65 -3.85 30.71
CA PRO A 230 19.65 -4.04 29.63
C PRO A 230 19.12 -2.73 29.02
N SER A 231 18.79 -2.74 27.72
CA SER A 231 18.20 -1.58 27.02
C SER A 231 16.79 -1.32 27.55
N GLN A 232 16.60 -0.25 28.33
CA GLN A 232 15.32 -0.06 29.04
C GLN A 232 14.16 0.37 28.13
N GLN A 233 14.41 1.10 27.02
CA GLN A 233 13.42 1.53 26.01
C GLN A 233 14.14 2.13 24.78
N LEU A 234 13.49 2.15 23.60
CA LEU A 234 13.95 2.96 22.45
C LEU A 234 13.14 4.25 22.39
N SER A 235 13.83 5.38 22.22
CA SER A 235 13.21 6.68 21.93
C SER A 235 12.67 6.76 20.50
N ASN A 236 11.76 7.72 20.25
CA ASN A 236 11.24 7.98 18.90
C ASN A 236 12.36 8.22 17.88
N LYS A 237 13.44 8.92 18.27
CA LYS A 237 14.62 9.13 17.41
C LYS A 237 15.30 7.82 17.02
N GLN A 238 15.43 6.88 17.97
CA GLN A 238 16.05 5.58 17.75
C GLN A 238 15.17 4.67 16.87
N ILE A 239 13.84 4.73 17.03
CA ILE A 239 12.89 4.02 16.15
C ILE A 239 13.07 4.49 14.71
N LEU A 240 13.03 5.80 14.50
CA LEU A 240 13.17 6.39 13.16
C LEU A 240 14.53 6.07 12.54
N ARG A 241 15.60 6.13 13.35
CA ARG A 241 16.95 5.78 12.90
C ARG A 241 17.07 4.31 12.48
N SER A 242 16.42 3.41 13.20
CA SER A 242 16.39 1.99 12.83
C SER A 242 15.74 1.80 11.44
N LEU A 243 14.63 2.48 11.17
CA LEU A 243 13.98 2.46 9.85
C LEU A 243 14.84 3.08 8.74
N ASP A 244 15.64 4.11 9.04
CA ASP A 244 16.62 4.66 8.09
C ASP A 244 17.69 3.65 7.70
N VAL A 245 18.23 2.89 8.67
CA VAL A 245 19.24 1.85 8.43
C VAL A 245 18.66 0.72 7.57
N GLU A 246 17.39 0.41 7.76
CA GLU A 246 16.67 -0.51 6.87
C GLU A 246 16.55 0.03 5.43
N GLY A 247 16.73 1.33 5.20
CA GLY A 247 16.59 1.98 3.89
C GLY A 247 15.14 2.32 3.52
N LEU A 248 14.28 2.47 4.54
CA LEU A 248 12.88 2.86 4.36
C LEU A 248 12.73 4.38 4.37
N ARG A 249 11.58 4.85 3.89
CA ARG A 249 11.05 6.14 4.30
C ARG A 249 9.98 5.89 5.35
N TYR A 250 9.62 6.94 6.06
CA TYR A 250 8.59 6.85 7.07
C TYR A 250 7.85 8.17 7.20
N HIS A 251 6.57 8.07 7.57
CA HIS A 251 5.77 9.22 7.96
C HIS A 251 5.52 9.12 9.46
N ALA A 252 6.15 10.03 10.21
CA ALA A 252 6.08 10.08 11.67
C ALA A 252 5.22 11.26 12.12
N LYS A 253 4.41 11.06 13.16
CA LYS A 253 3.50 12.10 13.69
C LYS A 253 3.43 12.02 15.21
N SER A 254 3.53 13.19 15.87
CA SER A 254 3.15 13.35 17.28
C SER A 254 1.64 13.17 17.44
N MET A 255 1.25 12.40 18.44
CA MET A 255 -0.14 12.10 18.78
C MET A 255 -0.61 12.90 20.00
N GLU A 256 0.00 14.05 20.29
CA GLU A 256 -0.37 14.88 21.46
C GLU A 256 -1.76 15.53 21.36
N ALA A 257 -2.38 15.60 20.17
CA ALA A 257 -3.75 16.11 19.97
C ALA A 257 -4.48 15.60 18.68
N PRO A 258 -4.45 14.30 18.32
CA PRO A 258 -5.10 13.80 17.11
C PRO A 258 -6.60 13.68 17.30
N ASP A 259 -7.34 14.24 16.36
CA ASP A 259 -8.72 13.85 16.11
C ASP A 259 -8.80 12.33 15.89
N GLN A 260 -9.68 11.65 16.64
CA GLN A 260 -9.88 10.21 16.58
C GLN A 260 -10.24 9.77 15.16
N ALA A 261 -11.11 10.53 14.49
CA ALA A 261 -11.57 10.21 13.15
C ALA A 261 -10.41 10.31 12.14
N TYR A 262 -9.61 11.39 12.19
CA TYR A 262 -8.37 11.49 11.40
C TYR A 262 -7.43 10.29 11.62
N PHE A 263 -7.20 9.91 12.88
CA PHE A 263 -6.32 8.78 13.20
C PHE A 263 -6.82 7.48 12.59
N LEU A 264 -8.11 7.18 12.76
CA LEU A 264 -8.72 5.99 12.18
C LEU A 264 -8.64 6.00 10.65
N GLN A 265 -8.93 7.12 9.99
CA GLN A 265 -8.81 7.25 8.54
C GLN A 265 -7.37 7.07 8.06
N SER A 266 -6.39 7.56 8.82
CA SER A 266 -4.97 7.29 8.56
C SER A 266 -4.67 5.79 8.65
N ILE A 267 -5.12 5.08 9.69
CA ILE A 267 -4.93 3.63 9.80
C ILE A 267 -5.57 2.92 8.60
N ILE A 268 -6.83 3.21 8.29
CA ILE A 268 -7.57 2.58 7.18
C ILE A 268 -6.80 2.77 5.88
N ALA A 269 -6.40 4.00 5.56
CA ALA A 269 -5.67 4.29 4.32
C ALA A 269 -4.33 3.54 4.24
N HIS A 270 -3.54 3.51 5.32
CA HIS A 270 -2.24 2.84 5.32
C HIS A 270 -2.37 1.32 5.29
N ILE A 271 -3.28 0.72 6.08
CA ILE A 271 -3.56 -0.72 6.02
C ILE A 271 -4.09 -1.09 4.64
N ASP A 272 -4.93 -0.23 4.05
CA ASP A 272 -5.44 -0.46 2.70
C ASP A 272 -4.34 -0.41 1.63
N SER A 273 -3.32 0.40 1.89
CA SER A 273 -2.07 0.48 1.13
C SER A 273 -1.08 -0.66 1.39
N SER A 274 -1.45 -1.65 2.22
CA SER A 274 -0.54 -2.71 2.71
C SER A 274 0.67 -2.19 3.50
N LEU A 275 0.49 -1.10 4.25
CA LEU A 275 1.50 -0.49 5.11
C LEU A 275 1.09 -0.65 6.60
N PRO A 276 1.93 -1.24 7.46
CA PRO A 276 1.67 -1.30 8.90
C PRO A 276 1.90 0.06 9.55
N MET A 277 1.43 0.24 10.78
CA MET A 277 1.75 1.42 11.59
C MET A 277 2.37 0.97 12.92
N ILE A 278 3.52 1.53 13.28
CA ILE A 278 4.07 1.40 14.63
C ILE A 278 3.45 2.52 15.46
N LEU A 279 2.94 2.17 16.63
CA LEU A 279 2.33 3.09 17.57
C LEU A 279 3.03 2.95 18.91
N THR A 280 3.42 4.07 19.50
CA THR A 280 3.87 4.14 20.88
C THR A 280 2.83 4.88 21.72
N GLY A 281 2.81 4.62 23.02
CA GLY A 281 1.88 5.28 23.92
C GLY A 281 2.07 4.86 25.37
N GLU A 282 1.41 5.60 26.27
CA GLU A 282 1.35 5.26 27.69
C GLU A 282 0.29 4.19 27.94
N VAL A 283 0.66 3.16 28.71
CA VAL A 283 -0.23 2.05 29.08
C VAL A 283 -0.81 2.26 30.46
N PHE A 284 -2.10 2.04 30.58
CA PHE A 284 -2.81 1.96 31.85
C PHE A 284 -3.40 0.56 32.02
N SER A 285 -3.31 -0.01 33.21
CA SER A 285 -3.87 -1.34 33.53
C SER A 285 -4.94 -1.25 34.61
N HIS A 286 -5.96 -2.10 34.51
CA HIS A 286 -7.04 -2.16 35.50
C HIS A 286 -6.51 -2.45 36.92
N VAL A 287 -7.05 -1.76 37.93
CA VAL A 287 -6.71 -1.94 39.33
C VAL A 287 -7.90 -2.53 40.08
N THR A 288 -7.75 -3.75 40.59
CA THR A 288 -8.77 -4.41 41.41
C THR A 288 -8.68 -4.06 42.90
N THR A 289 -7.55 -3.53 43.39
CA THR A 289 -7.35 -3.12 44.80
C THR A 289 -6.32 -2.00 44.89
N ILE A 290 -6.66 -0.89 45.57
CA ILE A 290 -5.72 0.20 45.88
C ILE A 290 -5.18 -0.03 47.29
N ALA A 291 -3.87 -0.22 47.45
CA ALA A 291 -3.24 -0.17 48.77
C ALA A 291 -3.14 1.29 49.22
N THR A 292 -3.86 1.66 50.27
CA THR A 292 -3.71 2.97 50.94
C THR A 292 -2.43 2.97 51.78
N LEU A 293 -1.54 3.93 51.53
CA LEU A 293 -0.47 4.25 52.47
C LEU A 293 -1.08 4.98 53.68
N PRO A 294 -0.67 4.67 54.93
CA PRO A 294 -1.17 5.38 56.09
C PRO A 294 -0.70 6.85 56.03
N ALA A 295 -1.64 7.76 56.24
CA ALA A 295 -1.37 9.19 56.30
C ALA A 295 -0.33 9.48 57.40
N VAL A 296 0.82 10.02 57.00
CA VAL A 296 1.79 10.58 57.94
C VAL A 296 1.22 11.92 58.41
N ASN A 297 0.62 11.94 59.60
CA ASN A 297 0.35 13.18 60.30
C ASN A 297 1.68 13.81 60.71
N ALA A 298 1.95 15.01 60.19
CA ALA A 298 3.03 15.85 60.63
C ALA A 298 2.64 16.52 61.95
N ASP A 299 3.25 16.10 63.06
CA ASP A 299 3.51 16.95 64.23
C ASP A 299 4.71 16.41 65.02
N LEU A 300 5.49 17.34 65.57
CA LEU A 300 6.85 17.17 66.08
C LEU A 300 6.97 16.47 67.46
N ASP A 301 8.19 15.94 67.65
CA ASP A 301 9.01 15.87 68.86
C ASP A 301 9.18 14.56 69.67
N THR A 302 10.47 14.34 69.98
CA THR A 302 11.12 13.46 70.95
C THR A 302 11.57 12.05 70.54
N ALA A 303 12.85 11.80 70.86
CA ALA A 303 13.61 10.60 70.66
C ALA A 303 13.11 9.43 71.50
N THR A 304 12.90 8.28 70.87
CA THR A 304 13.34 6.93 71.28
C THR A 304 12.75 5.90 70.32
N ALA A 305 13.58 5.00 69.80
CA ALA A 305 13.11 3.88 69.00
C ALA A 305 12.48 2.81 69.90
N PRO A 306 11.35 2.21 69.49
CA PRO A 306 11.16 0.79 69.74
C PRO A 306 10.78 0.02 68.46
N VAL A 307 11.30 -1.20 68.39
CA VAL A 307 10.97 -2.26 67.44
C VAL A 307 9.69 -2.96 67.89
N VAL A 308 8.60 -2.94 67.09
CA VAL A 308 7.45 -3.88 67.18
C VAL A 308 6.71 -3.95 65.81
N PRO A 309 5.86 -4.97 65.52
CA PRO A 309 5.99 -5.86 64.36
C PRO A 309 4.96 -5.57 63.25
N LEU A 310 5.20 -6.13 62.06
CA LEU A 310 4.24 -6.21 60.94
C LEU A 310 2.90 -6.80 61.43
N GLY A 311 1.87 -5.96 61.53
CA GLY A 311 0.48 -6.34 61.76
C GLY A 311 -0.39 -5.81 60.62
N ALA A 312 -1.25 -6.70 60.11
CA ALA A 312 -2.23 -6.58 59.03
C ALA A 312 -2.63 -5.16 58.57
N SER A 313 -2.39 -4.88 57.28
CA SER A 313 -3.04 -3.79 56.55
C SER A 313 -4.52 -4.15 56.33
N GLU A 314 -5.43 -3.30 56.80
CA GLU A 314 -6.86 -3.40 56.46
C GLU A 314 -7.06 -3.09 54.97
N THR A 315 -7.61 -4.05 54.24
CA THR A 315 -8.04 -3.90 52.83
C THR A 315 -9.49 -3.42 52.81
N GLN A 316 -9.76 -2.27 52.21
CA GLN A 316 -11.12 -1.89 51.82
C GLN A 316 -11.38 -2.25 50.36
N ASP A 317 -12.38 -3.10 50.13
CA ASP A 317 -12.93 -3.36 48.81
C ASP A 317 -13.65 -2.11 48.28
N LEU A 318 -13.39 -1.74 47.03
CA LEU A 318 -14.07 -0.62 46.34
C LEU A 318 -15.49 -0.98 45.84
N THR A 319 -16.10 -2.04 46.36
CA THR A 319 -17.47 -2.43 46.02
C THR A 319 -18.38 -2.33 47.23
N ASP A 320 -18.83 -1.10 47.50
CA ASP A 320 -20.15 -0.70 48.02
C ASP A 320 -19.98 0.56 48.90
N SER A 321 -20.70 1.66 48.65
CA SER A 321 -22.15 1.66 48.88
C SER A 321 -22.80 2.98 48.43
N GLY A 322 -23.99 2.88 47.82
CA GLY A 322 -25.01 3.94 47.86
C GLY A 322 -25.26 4.72 46.57
N GLY A 323 -26.13 4.21 45.71
CA GLY A 323 -26.99 5.02 44.84
C GLY A 323 -26.52 5.27 43.40
N GLY A 324 -27.01 4.45 42.46
CA GLY A 324 -27.47 4.91 41.15
C GLY A 324 -26.49 5.67 40.24
N GLN A 325 -25.26 5.20 40.09
CA GLN A 325 -24.40 5.39 38.91
C GLN A 325 -23.31 4.33 38.98
N THR A 326 -23.18 3.49 37.95
CA THR A 326 -22.11 2.47 37.89
C THR A 326 -20.75 3.18 38.00
N ALA A 327 -19.97 2.87 39.04
CA ALA A 327 -18.65 3.45 39.24
C ALA A 327 -17.74 3.13 38.03
N LYS A 328 -17.05 4.16 37.50
CA LYS A 328 -16.14 4.00 36.35
C LYS A 328 -14.97 3.08 36.71
N PRO A 329 -14.52 2.20 35.81
CA PRO A 329 -13.35 1.35 36.04
C PRO A 329 -12.09 2.17 36.34
N VAL A 330 -11.26 1.70 37.28
CA VAL A 330 -10.05 2.40 37.73
C VAL A 330 -8.81 1.77 37.10
N PHE A 331 -7.96 2.59 36.51
CA PHE A 331 -6.76 2.18 35.77
C PHE A 331 -5.53 2.95 36.26
N ARG A 332 -4.40 2.28 36.43
CA ARG A 332 -3.12 2.87 36.85
C ARG A 332 -2.09 2.84 35.73
N ALA A 333 -1.31 3.91 35.59
CA ALA A 333 -0.21 3.98 34.64
C ALA A 333 0.87 2.91 34.88
N ARG A 334 1.36 2.30 33.80
CA ARG A 334 2.42 1.28 33.79
C ARG A 334 3.69 1.71 33.06
N GLY A 335 3.61 2.78 32.26
CA GLY A 335 4.71 3.30 31.44
C GLY A 335 4.48 3.14 29.94
N GLY A 336 5.49 3.49 29.14
CA GLY A 336 5.42 3.48 27.68
C GLY A 336 5.47 2.08 27.07
N HIS A 337 4.72 1.87 26.00
CA HIS A 337 4.71 0.64 25.21
C HIS A 337 4.67 0.93 23.71
N ALA A 338 5.12 -0.03 22.91
CA ALA A 338 5.11 0.05 21.46
C ALA A 338 4.43 -1.18 20.86
N ILE A 339 3.49 -0.94 19.94
CA ILE A 339 2.73 -1.99 19.24
C ILE A 339 2.80 -1.77 17.73
N CYS A 340 2.58 -2.84 16.95
CA CYS A 340 2.47 -2.74 15.50
C CYS A 340 1.02 -2.97 15.08
N VAL A 341 0.35 -1.94 14.56
CA VAL A 341 -0.98 -2.06 13.95
C VAL A 341 -0.85 -2.75 12.60
N VAL A 342 -1.62 -3.81 12.43
CA VAL A 342 -1.62 -4.68 11.25
C VAL A 342 -3.03 -4.88 10.69
N GLY A 343 -4.04 -4.18 11.20
CA GLY A 343 -5.38 -4.27 10.66
C GLY A 343 -6.38 -3.36 11.35
N TYR A 344 -7.61 -3.35 10.82
CA TYR A 344 -8.74 -2.65 11.39
C TYR A 344 -10.05 -3.44 11.16
N LYS A 345 -11.07 -3.09 11.94
CA LYS A 345 -12.48 -3.43 11.73
C LYS A 345 -13.29 -2.18 12.08
N VAL A 346 -14.13 -1.74 11.16
CA VAL A 346 -15.11 -0.67 11.36
C VAL A 346 -16.47 -1.20 10.93
N ASP A 347 -17.44 -1.17 11.83
CA ASP A 347 -18.86 -1.37 11.54
C ASP A 347 -19.68 -0.28 12.25
N GLN A 348 -21.02 -0.39 12.21
CA GLN A 348 -21.90 0.61 12.83
C GLN A 348 -21.74 0.70 14.36
N ASP A 349 -21.22 -0.35 15.00
CA ASP A 349 -21.18 -0.49 16.45
C ASP A 349 -19.76 -0.29 17.01
N GLU A 350 -18.72 -0.60 16.23
CA GLU A 350 -17.36 -0.71 16.73
C GLU A 350 -16.28 -0.21 15.76
N GLU A 351 -15.36 0.58 16.31
CA GLU A 351 -14.08 0.93 15.70
C GLU A 351 -12.95 0.17 16.40
N VAL A 352 -12.25 -0.66 15.65
CA VAL A 352 -11.29 -1.64 16.21
C VAL A 352 -10.04 -1.69 15.37
N LEU A 353 -8.90 -1.80 16.04
CA LEU A 353 -7.61 -2.10 15.44
C LEU A 353 -7.18 -3.53 15.77
N TYR A 354 -6.46 -4.15 14.83
CA TYR A 354 -5.73 -5.40 15.06
C TYR A 354 -4.25 -5.09 15.16
N VAL A 355 -3.61 -5.53 16.25
CA VAL A 355 -2.23 -5.17 16.59
C VAL A 355 -1.42 -6.42 16.90
N HIS A 356 -0.13 -6.38 16.62
CA HIS A 356 0.83 -7.31 17.22
C HIS A 356 1.34 -6.65 18.50
N ASP A 357 0.98 -7.21 19.65
CA ASP A 357 1.47 -6.81 20.98
C ASP A 357 2.30 -7.95 21.56
N ASP A 358 3.57 -7.70 21.84
CA ASP A 358 4.52 -8.68 22.35
C ASP A 358 4.18 -9.20 23.76
N ARG A 359 3.31 -8.50 24.50
CA ARG A 359 2.78 -8.89 25.82
C ARG A 359 1.51 -9.74 25.75
N LEU A 360 0.81 -9.72 24.62
CA LEU A 360 -0.48 -10.40 24.46
C LEU A 360 -0.50 -11.42 23.32
N GLY A 361 -0.18 -11.02 22.09
CA GLY A 361 -0.17 -11.95 20.97
C GLY A 361 -0.35 -11.33 19.57
N PRO A 362 -0.35 -12.18 18.54
CA PRO A 362 -0.58 -11.76 17.15
C PRO A 362 -2.04 -11.36 16.93
N TYR A 363 -2.27 -10.35 16.10
CA TYR A 363 -3.61 -9.86 15.74
C TYR A 363 -4.53 -9.59 16.95
N ALA A 364 -3.96 -9.16 18.07
CA ALA A 364 -4.69 -8.73 19.26
C ALA A 364 -5.65 -7.60 18.92
N ARG A 365 -6.82 -7.60 19.57
CA ARG A 365 -7.87 -6.62 19.34
C ARG A 365 -7.69 -5.41 20.25
N ALA A 366 -7.74 -4.22 19.69
CA ALA A 366 -7.79 -2.96 20.41
C ALA A 366 -8.99 -2.13 19.96
N LYS A 367 -9.97 -1.88 20.84
CA LYS A 367 -11.15 -1.06 20.54
C LYS A 367 -10.84 0.40 20.81
N LEU A 368 -11.25 1.30 19.90
CA LEU A 368 -11.20 2.73 20.17
C LEU A 368 -12.31 3.08 21.16
N ILE A 369 -11.93 3.68 22.28
CA ILE A 369 -12.84 4.00 23.38
C ILE A 369 -12.61 5.42 23.89
N SER A 370 -13.63 6.00 24.51
CA SER A 370 -13.50 7.27 25.23
C SER A 370 -12.76 7.06 26.55
N ILE A 371 -11.81 7.94 26.86
CA ILE A 371 -11.13 7.92 28.17
C ILE A 371 -12.09 8.38 29.27
N ASP A 372 -13.10 9.20 28.93
CA ASP A 372 -14.06 9.72 29.90
C ASP A 372 -14.84 8.60 30.61
N ASP A 373 -14.89 7.39 30.05
CA ASP A 373 -15.55 6.23 30.67
C ASP A 373 -14.70 5.58 31.77
N TYR A 374 -13.45 6.03 31.98
CA TYR A 374 -12.46 5.43 32.89
C TYR A 374 -11.88 6.44 33.90
N THR A 375 -11.39 5.94 35.03
CA THR A 375 -10.65 6.74 36.03
C THR A 375 -9.17 6.38 35.99
N LEU A 376 -8.31 7.33 35.58
CA LEU A 376 -6.86 7.12 35.49
C LEU A 376 -6.14 7.63 36.76
N ILE A 377 -5.24 6.82 37.33
CA ILE A 377 -4.46 7.10 38.55
C ILE A 377 -2.96 7.01 38.25
N GLU A 378 -2.15 7.88 38.88
CA GLU A 378 -0.67 7.90 38.80
C GLU A 378 -0.12 8.10 37.38
N GLY A 379 -0.92 8.64 36.48
CA GLY A 379 -0.55 9.10 35.15
C GLY A 379 -1.64 10.00 34.60
N ALA A 380 -1.35 10.72 33.52
CA ALA A 380 -2.33 11.52 32.82
C ALA A 380 -2.15 11.25 31.33
N ALA A 381 -3.25 10.96 30.63
CA ALA A 381 -3.24 11.06 29.19
C ALA A 381 -2.64 12.43 28.80
N PRO A 382 -1.84 12.53 27.72
CA PRO A 382 -1.39 13.82 27.20
C PRO A 382 -2.58 14.79 27.18
N ARG A 383 -2.37 16.04 27.63
CA ARG A 383 -3.41 16.97 28.13
C ARG A 383 -4.64 17.22 27.22
N GLU A 384 -4.63 16.73 25.98
CA GLU A 384 -5.68 16.92 24.97
C GLU A 384 -6.27 15.62 24.40
N ILE A 385 -5.76 14.43 24.73
CA ILE A 385 -6.27 13.15 24.21
C ILE A 385 -7.49 12.70 25.01
N LYS A 386 -8.62 12.50 24.32
CA LYS A 386 -9.90 12.04 24.90
C LYS A 386 -10.26 10.59 24.60
N TRP A 387 -9.40 9.88 23.88
CA TRP A 387 -9.66 8.52 23.42
C TRP A 387 -8.43 7.63 23.63
N ALA A 388 -8.64 6.33 23.81
CA ALA A 388 -7.58 5.36 24.00
C ALA A 388 -7.85 4.09 23.18
N LEU A 389 -6.82 3.26 23.05
CA LEU A 389 -6.94 1.90 22.54
C LEU A 389 -7.15 0.94 23.71
N GLY A 390 -8.37 0.44 23.87
CA GLY A 390 -8.71 -0.59 24.83
C GLY A 390 -8.33 -1.98 24.32
N LEU A 391 -7.25 -2.56 24.84
CA LEU A 391 -6.82 -3.91 24.51
C LEU A 391 -7.76 -4.95 25.12
N GLN A 392 -8.24 -5.87 24.29
CA GLN A 392 -9.22 -6.88 24.67
C GLN A 392 -8.67 -8.28 24.48
N ARG A 393 -9.04 -9.16 25.41
CA ARG A 393 -8.75 -10.60 25.31
C ARG A 393 -9.85 -11.28 24.52
N MET A 394 -9.45 -12.24 23.70
CA MET A 394 -10.38 -13.09 23.00
C MET A 394 -10.92 -14.12 23.98
N LYS A 395 -12.24 -14.22 24.12
CA LYS A 395 -12.88 -15.21 24.99
C LYS A 395 -13.25 -16.48 24.21
N ASN A 396 -13.88 -16.29 23.06
CA ASN A 396 -14.14 -17.33 22.07
C ASN A 396 -14.29 -16.68 20.68
N LYS A 397 -14.75 -17.46 19.69
CA LYS A 397 -14.95 -16.96 18.33
C LYS A 397 -15.97 -15.83 18.33
N ASP A 398 -15.49 -14.63 17.96
CA ASP A 398 -16.25 -13.37 17.88
C ASP A 398 -16.75 -12.78 19.22
N GLU A 399 -16.34 -13.31 20.38
CA GLU A 399 -16.59 -12.71 21.71
C GLU A 399 -15.29 -12.22 22.36
N TRP A 400 -15.36 -11.01 22.91
CA TRP A 400 -14.22 -10.30 23.49
C TRP A 400 -14.53 -9.87 24.92
N GLU A 401 -13.53 -9.91 25.78
CA GLU A 401 -13.62 -9.36 27.14
C GLU A 401 -13.60 -7.82 27.11
N GLU A 402 -13.99 -7.21 28.23
CA GLU A 402 -13.78 -5.78 28.44
C GLU A 402 -12.29 -5.41 28.37
N PRO A 403 -11.94 -4.16 27.99
CA PRO A 403 -10.57 -3.72 27.96
C PRO A 403 -9.85 -3.96 29.30
N HIS A 404 -8.74 -4.69 29.26
CA HIS A 404 -7.92 -4.97 30.45
C HIS A 404 -6.72 -4.02 30.56
N GLU A 405 -6.31 -3.45 29.42
CA GLU A 405 -5.31 -2.39 29.32
C GLU A 405 -5.80 -1.29 28.36
N LEU A 406 -5.42 -0.05 28.65
CA LEU A 406 -5.66 1.11 27.78
C LEU A 406 -4.32 1.65 27.30
N ILE A 407 -4.20 1.96 26.01
CA ILE A 407 -3.03 2.61 25.45
C ILE A 407 -3.44 3.97 24.91
N THR A 408 -2.89 5.04 25.51
CA THR A 408 -3.05 6.40 24.99
C THR A 408 -1.89 6.69 24.05
N PRO A 409 -2.13 6.86 22.74
CA PRO A 409 -1.05 7.00 21.77
C PRO A 409 -0.29 8.31 21.94
N ASP A 410 1.03 8.27 21.84
CA ASP A 410 1.91 9.45 21.93
C ASP A 410 2.60 9.77 20.59
N PHE A 411 2.87 8.75 19.78
CA PHE A 411 3.60 8.87 18.55
C PHE A 411 3.26 7.71 17.62
N SER A 412 3.15 8.01 16.33
CA SER A 412 2.91 7.02 15.29
C SER A 412 3.94 7.16 14.19
N VAL A 413 4.32 6.03 13.61
CA VAL A 413 5.19 5.99 12.44
C VAL A 413 4.74 4.92 11.46
N VAL A 414 4.58 5.31 10.20
CA VAL A 414 4.27 4.38 9.11
C VAL A 414 5.53 4.20 8.25
N PRO A 415 6.18 3.03 8.29
CA PRO A 415 7.26 2.72 7.36
C PRO A 415 6.72 2.49 5.94
N CYS A 416 7.41 3.01 4.94
CA CYS A 416 6.99 2.94 3.55
C CYS A 416 8.18 2.87 2.58
N ASP A 417 7.86 2.72 1.29
CA ASP A 417 8.86 2.73 0.23
C ASP A 417 9.60 4.08 0.15
N ARG A 418 10.90 4.03 -0.18
CA ARG A 418 11.75 5.22 -0.26
C ARG A 418 11.29 6.33 -1.22
N LYS A 419 10.40 6.00 -2.16
CA LYS A 419 9.82 6.96 -3.12
C LYS A 419 8.49 7.56 -2.64
N ALA A 420 7.85 7.02 -1.61
CA ALA A 420 6.65 7.59 -1.01
C ALA A 420 7.06 8.66 0.01
N ARG A 421 7.16 9.91 -0.44
CA ARG A 421 7.61 11.06 0.34
C ARG A 421 6.47 11.95 0.81
N LEU A 422 5.32 11.88 0.13
CA LEU A 422 4.17 12.73 0.42
C LEU A 422 3.36 12.15 1.58
N PRO A 423 3.26 12.87 2.73
CA PRO A 423 2.48 12.41 3.87
C PRO A 423 0.98 12.31 3.58
N PHE A 424 0.33 11.33 4.21
CA PHE A 424 -1.12 11.11 4.12
C PHE A 424 -1.95 12.36 4.44
N LEU A 425 -1.50 13.20 5.38
CA LEU A 425 -2.21 14.43 5.78
C LEU A 425 -2.61 15.29 4.58
N TYR A 426 -1.69 15.56 3.66
CA TYR A 426 -2.00 16.42 2.51
C TYR A 426 -3.05 15.82 1.58
N VAL A 427 -3.04 14.49 1.42
CA VAL A 427 -4.03 13.75 0.62
C VAL A 427 -5.39 13.79 1.31
N TYR A 428 -5.42 13.56 2.62
CA TYR A 428 -6.62 13.62 3.43
C TYR A 428 -7.25 15.02 3.39
N GLU A 429 -6.48 16.08 3.66
CA GLU A 429 -6.98 17.46 3.62
C GLU A 429 -7.47 17.84 2.22
N THR A 430 -6.77 17.42 1.16
CA THR A 430 -7.25 17.62 -0.23
C THR A 430 -8.62 16.97 -0.44
N CYS A 431 -8.78 15.74 0.04
CA CYS A 431 -10.04 15.02 -0.02
C CYS A 431 -11.14 15.76 0.76
N GLN A 432 -10.86 16.20 1.99
CA GLN A 432 -11.83 16.93 2.81
C GLN A 432 -12.29 18.24 2.15
N VAL A 433 -11.38 18.98 1.50
CA VAL A 433 -11.75 20.19 0.75
C VAL A 433 -12.66 19.83 -0.43
N ILE A 434 -12.32 18.83 -1.24
CA ILE A 434 -13.17 18.40 -2.38
C ILE A 434 -14.57 18.00 -1.89
N VAL A 435 -14.66 17.19 -0.83
CA VAL A 435 -15.94 16.75 -0.26
C VAL A 435 -16.74 17.92 0.27
N LYS A 436 -16.09 18.87 0.96
CA LYS A 436 -16.74 20.07 1.48
C LYS A 436 -17.35 20.90 0.36
N GLU A 437 -16.60 21.13 -0.73
CA GLU A 437 -17.10 21.89 -1.87
C GLU A 437 -18.28 21.19 -2.55
N LEU A 438 -18.19 19.87 -2.78
CA LEU A 438 -19.31 19.08 -3.30
C LEU A 438 -20.56 19.17 -2.41
N LYS A 439 -20.40 19.05 -1.09
CA LYS A 439 -21.52 19.17 -0.13
C LYS A 439 -22.12 20.57 -0.13
N ASN A 440 -21.31 21.62 -0.18
CA ASN A 440 -21.79 23.01 -0.25
C ASN A 440 -22.64 23.24 -1.51
N MET A 441 -22.17 22.75 -2.65
CA MET A 441 -22.88 22.86 -3.93
C MET A 441 -24.19 22.06 -3.93
N ALA A 442 -24.18 20.81 -3.43
CA ALA A 442 -25.40 20.01 -3.30
C ALA A 442 -26.44 20.70 -2.41
N MET A 443 -26.03 21.26 -1.28
CA MET A 443 -26.91 22.00 -0.37
C MET A 443 -27.51 23.25 -1.03
N ALA A 444 -26.73 23.97 -1.85
CA ALA A 444 -27.24 25.11 -2.63
C ALA A 444 -28.27 24.68 -3.69
N GLY A 445 -28.14 23.47 -4.23
CA GLY A 445 -29.10 22.83 -5.14
C GLY A 445 -30.30 22.15 -4.46
N GLY A 446 -30.35 22.11 -3.11
CA GLY A 446 -31.43 21.46 -2.36
C GLY A 446 -31.27 19.93 -2.18
N GLU A 447 -30.11 19.36 -2.50
CA GLU A 447 -29.82 17.93 -2.34
C GLU A 447 -28.80 17.65 -1.22
N GLN A 448 -28.77 16.41 -0.70
CA GLN A 448 -27.78 15.97 0.27
C GLN A 448 -26.93 14.81 -0.28
N LEU A 449 -25.60 14.99 -0.29
CA LEU A 449 -24.64 13.96 -0.65
C LEU A 449 -24.28 13.06 0.56
N SER A 450 -25.29 12.53 1.25
CA SER A 450 -25.08 11.71 2.46
C SER A 450 -24.41 10.36 2.16
N SER A 451 -24.57 9.84 0.94
CA SER A 451 -24.02 8.54 0.51
C SER A 451 -22.64 8.64 -0.17
N LEU A 452 -22.06 9.84 -0.24
CA LEU A 452 -20.73 10.04 -0.81
C LEU A 452 -19.66 9.61 0.20
N SER A 453 -18.90 8.57 -0.17
CA SER A 453 -17.77 8.06 0.61
C SER A 453 -16.46 8.21 -0.16
N GLN A 454 -15.34 8.14 0.56
CA GLN A 454 -14.01 8.26 -0.03
C GLN A 454 -13.11 7.14 0.47
N LYS A 455 -12.26 6.63 -0.42
CA LYS A 455 -11.25 5.64 -0.09
C LYS A 455 -9.88 6.12 -0.54
N ILE A 456 -8.90 6.10 0.36
CA ILE A 456 -7.53 6.58 0.09
C ILE A 456 -6.57 5.40 0.16
N GLU A 457 -5.79 5.17 -0.88
CA GLU A 457 -4.79 4.08 -0.94
C GLU A 457 -3.52 4.55 -1.66
N LEU A 458 -2.35 4.15 -1.17
CA LEU A 458 -1.08 4.26 -1.88
C LEU A 458 -0.88 3.01 -2.74
N ARG A 459 -0.74 3.20 -4.05
CA ARG A 459 -0.67 2.10 -5.02
C ARG A 459 0.42 2.32 -6.06
N GLU A 460 0.89 1.23 -6.68
CA GLU A 460 1.76 1.32 -7.85
C GLU A 460 0.96 1.66 -9.11
N ILE A 461 1.53 2.50 -9.98
CA ILE A 461 0.91 2.88 -11.26
C ILE A 461 0.63 1.68 -12.17
N SER A 462 1.46 0.63 -12.09
CA SER A 462 1.25 -0.63 -12.79
C SER A 462 -0.09 -1.29 -12.42
N ASP A 463 -0.42 -1.32 -11.13
CA ASP A 463 -1.66 -1.92 -10.63
C ASP A 463 -2.87 -1.04 -10.97
N ILE A 464 -2.70 0.28 -10.88
CA ILE A 464 -3.76 1.24 -11.26
C ILE A 464 -4.07 1.12 -12.77
N ARG A 465 -3.03 1.01 -13.63
CA ARG A 465 -3.23 0.85 -15.08
C ARG A 465 -3.93 -0.46 -15.42
N ARG A 466 -3.62 -1.55 -14.72
CA ARG A 466 -4.31 -2.84 -14.92
C ARG A 466 -5.79 -2.72 -14.61
N GLU A 467 -6.12 -2.10 -13.48
CA GLU A 467 -7.51 -1.83 -13.10
C GLU A 467 -8.23 -0.93 -14.12
N VAL A 468 -7.61 0.17 -14.53
CA VAL A 468 -8.21 1.09 -15.52
C VAL A 468 -8.40 0.38 -16.87
N LEU A 469 -7.47 -0.48 -17.27
CA LEU A 469 -7.58 -1.26 -18.51
C LEU A 469 -8.80 -2.19 -18.47
N GLU A 470 -9.02 -2.88 -17.35
CA GLU A 470 -10.14 -3.81 -17.13
C GLU A 470 -11.49 -3.11 -16.89
N HIS A 471 -11.48 -1.85 -16.43
CA HIS A 471 -12.70 -1.10 -16.10
C HIS A 471 -13.52 -0.72 -17.34
N GLU A 472 -14.82 -0.96 -17.29
CA GLU A 472 -15.82 -0.44 -18.23
C GLU A 472 -16.76 0.52 -17.47
N PRO A 473 -17.09 1.68 -18.04
CA PRO A 473 -17.87 2.70 -17.34
C PRO A 473 -19.33 2.31 -17.24
N THR A 474 -20.03 2.79 -16.20
CA THR A 474 -21.48 2.70 -16.11
C THR A 474 -22.12 3.42 -17.31
N ALA A 475 -22.99 2.72 -18.06
CA ALA A 475 -23.60 3.23 -19.28
C ALA A 475 -25.04 3.77 -19.09
N THR A 476 -25.62 3.61 -17.90
CA THR A 476 -27.00 4.01 -17.62
C THR A 476 -27.16 4.40 -16.16
N THR A 477 -27.74 5.57 -15.89
CA THR A 477 -27.97 6.08 -14.54
C THR A 477 -29.37 6.64 -14.39
N LEU A 478 -29.96 6.52 -13.20
CA LEU A 478 -31.27 7.10 -12.86
C LEU A 478 -31.17 8.63 -12.82
N GLU A 479 -32.05 9.31 -13.56
CA GLU A 479 -32.16 10.77 -13.59
C GLU A 479 -33.64 11.15 -13.45
N GLY A 480 -34.05 11.60 -12.27
CA GLY A 480 -35.45 11.85 -11.93
C GLY A 480 -36.31 10.56 -11.99
N ASN A 481 -37.36 10.58 -12.82
CA ASN A 481 -38.23 9.40 -13.06
C ASN A 481 -37.81 8.56 -14.28
N GLY A 482 -36.63 8.83 -14.87
CA GLY A 482 -36.14 8.17 -16.07
C GLY A 482 -34.72 7.61 -15.93
N PHE A 483 -34.23 7.01 -17.01
CA PHE A 483 -32.84 6.56 -17.13
C PHE A 483 -32.13 7.41 -18.18
N ARG A 484 -31.00 8.02 -17.79
CA ARG A 484 -30.04 8.61 -18.73
C ARG A 484 -29.12 7.53 -19.24
N THR A 485 -29.01 7.39 -20.56
CA THR A 485 -28.05 6.50 -21.20
C THR A 485 -26.91 7.32 -21.77
N VAL A 486 -25.68 6.84 -21.59
CA VAL A 486 -24.47 7.47 -22.12
C VAL A 486 -24.54 7.51 -23.65
N THR A 487 -24.27 8.67 -24.25
CA THR A 487 -24.25 8.78 -25.72
C THR A 487 -22.99 8.13 -26.31
N PRO A 488 -23.00 7.70 -27.58
CA PRO A 488 -21.80 7.20 -28.24
C PRO A 488 -20.61 8.17 -28.16
N GLU A 489 -20.86 9.47 -28.26
CA GLU A 489 -19.84 10.52 -28.20
C GLU A 489 -19.24 10.66 -26.80
N GLU A 490 -20.06 10.60 -25.74
CA GLU A 490 -19.59 10.59 -24.35
C GLU A 490 -18.71 9.36 -24.08
N ARG A 491 -19.11 8.19 -24.61
CA ARG A 491 -18.35 6.96 -24.48
C ARG A 491 -17.02 7.03 -25.23
N GLU A 492 -17.00 7.57 -26.43
CA GLU A 492 -15.78 7.76 -27.21
C GLU A 492 -14.83 8.74 -26.51
N ALA A 493 -15.33 9.87 -26.00
CA ALA A 493 -14.54 10.82 -25.23
C ALA A 493 -13.89 10.16 -24.00
N TRP A 494 -14.67 9.37 -23.26
CA TRP A 494 -14.15 8.60 -22.11
C TRP A 494 -13.08 7.58 -22.52
N GLN A 495 -13.26 6.88 -23.65
CA GLN A 495 -12.25 5.94 -24.16
C GLN A 495 -10.95 6.65 -24.54
N VAL A 496 -11.03 7.85 -25.13
CA VAL A 496 -9.86 8.68 -25.44
C VAL A 496 -9.11 9.05 -24.15
N GLU A 497 -9.81 9.51 -23.11
CA GLU A 497 -9.20 9.83 -21.81
C GLU A 497 -8.58 8.59 -21.13
N LYS A 498 -9.24 7.43 -21.23
CA LYS A 498 -8.70 6.14 -20.77
C LYS A 498 -7.39 5.79 -21.47
N VAL A 499 -7.32 5.93 -22.80
CA VAL A 499 -6.09 5.67 -23.57
C VAL A 499 -4.99 6.69 -23.23
N GLU A 500 -5.33 7.97 -23.10
CA GLU A 500 -4.38 9.01 -22.67
C GLU A 500 -3.78 8.66 -21.30
N PHE A 501 -4.61 8.27 -20.34
CA PHE A 501 -4.13 7.82 -19.03
C PHE A 501 -3.20 6.62 -19.14
N LEU A 502 -3.59 5.57 -19.86
CA LEU A 502 -2.80 4.34 -19.94
C LEU A 502 -1.42 4.56 -20.60
N THR A 503 -1.31 5.56 -21.48
CA THR A 503 -0.08 5.88 -22.23
C THR A 503 0.77 6.99 -21.60
N THR A 504 0.19 7.82 -20.73
CA THR A 504 0.91 8.90 -20.02
C THR A 504 1.90 8.36 -19.00
N SER A 505 3.07 8.97 -18.87
CA SER A 505 4.06 8.63 -17.84
C SER A 505 3.69 9.18 -16.46
N TYR A 506 3.83 8.36 -15.42
CA TYR A 506 3.59 8.75 -14.01
C TYR A 506 4.72 8.28 -13.11
N ALA A 507 4.86 8.89 -11.93
CA ALA A 507 5.68 8.31 -10.88
C ALA A 507 5.12 6.95 -10.43
N ARG A 508 6.04 6.07 -10.00
CA ARG A 508 5.68 4.69 -9.67
C ARG A 508 4.59 4.59 -8.61
N LEU A 509 4.64 5.43 -7.57
CA LEU A 509 3.71 5.38 -6.44
C LEU A 509 2.77 6.58 -6.50
N GLN A 510 1.47 6.30 -6.39
CA GLN A 510 0.41 7.31 -6.42
C GLN A 510 -0.50 7.08 -5.21
N TRP A 511 -0.83 8.14 -4.50
CA TRP A 511 -1.99 8.15 -3.63
C TRP A 511 -3.24 8.25 -4.51
N VAL A 512 -4.13 7.28 -4.39
CA VAL A 512 -5.38 7.19 -5.13
C VAL A 512 -6.51 7.50 -4.17
N VAL A 513 -7.27 8.56 -4.47
CA VAL A 513 -8.51 8.90 -3.77
C VAL A 513 -9.67 8.50 -4.66
N SER A 514 -10.45 7.51 -4.23
CA SER A 514 -11.66 7.05 -4.90
C SER A 514 -12.88 7.70 -4.25
N PHE A 515 -13.65 8.47 -5.02
CA PHE A 515 -14.92 9.03 -4.58
C PHE A 515 -16.03 8.09 -5.02
N ASN A 516 -16.80 7.57 -4.08
CA ASN A 516 -17.77 6.51 -4.32
C ASN A 516 -19.17 6.93 -3.87
N TRP A 517 -20.18 6.48 -4.60
CA TRP A 517 -21.59 6.64 -4.27
C TRP A 517 -22.25 5.27 -4.14
N LEU A 518 -22.85 4.98 -2.98
CA LEU A 518 -23.42 3.65 -2.67
C LEU A 518 -22.42 2.52 -2.97
N GLY A 519 -21.15 2.73 -2.64
CA GLY A 519 -20.05 1.78 -2.89
C GLY A 519 -19.50 1.75 -4.32
N ALA A 520 -20.18 2.33 -5.31
CA ALA A 520 -19.71 2.39 -6.70
C ALA A 520 -18.76 3.58 -6.93
N PRO A 521 -17.60 3.39 -7.60
CA PRO A 521 -16.65 4.47 -7.84
C PRO A 521 -17.18 5.45 -8.90
N LEU A 522 -17.28 6.73 -8.53
CA LEU A 522 -17.67 7.81 -9.44
C LEU A 522 -16.48 8.36 -10.21
N PHE A 523 -15.45 8.79 -9.49
CA PHE A 523 -14.20 9.26 -10.06
C PHE A 523 -13.04 9.05 -9.10
N LYS A 524 -11.83 9.04 -9.64
CA LYS A 524 -10.59 8.89 -8.88
C LYS A 524 -9.64 10.03 -9.13
N VAL A 525 -8.95 10.44 -8.07
CA VAL A 525 -7.88 11.44 -8.12
C VAL A 525 -6.57 10.77 -7.76
N LEU A 526 -5.58 10.89 -8.63
CA LEU A 526 -4.23 10.40 -8.38
C LEU A 526 -3.34 11.57 -7.97
N ILE A 527 -2.61 11.37 -6.87
CA ILE A 527 -1.66 12.33 -6.31
C ILE A 527 -0.29 11.67 -6.26
N ASP A 528 0.71 12.31 -6.85
CA ASP A 528 2.07 11.79 -6.93
C ASP A 528 2.68 11.69 -5.53
N ALA A 529 2.95 10.46 -5.09
CA ALA A 529 3.45 10.20 -3.74
C ALA A 529 4.93 10.62 -3.57
N SER A 530 5.64 10.96 -4.64
CA SER A 530 7.03 11.41 -4.62
C SER A 530 7.19 12.94 -4.59
N GLU A 531 6.09 13.66 -4.78
CA GLU A 531 6.06 15.13 -4.86
C GLU A 531 6.27 15.81 -3.50
N ILE A 532 6.58 17.11 -3.54
CA ILE A 532 6.66 17.96 -2.36
C ILE A 532 5.32 18.65 -2.04
N PRO A 533 5.04 19.02 -0.78
CA PRO A 533 3.79 19.69 -0.38
C PRO A 533 3.45 20.98 -1.14
N GLN A 534 4.45 21.67 -1.71
CA GLN A 534 4.27 22.89 -2.51
C GLN A 534 4.16 22.64 -4.02
N GLY A 535 4.17 21.37 -4.46
CA GLY A 535 4.21 20.98 -5.86
C GLY A 535 2.83 20.85 -6.52
N ASN A 536 2.83 20.59 -7.83
CA ASN A 536 1.63 20.26 -8.60
C ASN A 536 1.35 18.75 -8.49
N ALA A 537 0.96 18.29 -7.30
CA ALA A 537 0.94 16.87 -6.95
C ALA A 537 -0.17 16.05 -7.64
N VAL A 538 -1.28 16.66 -8.09
CA VAL A 538 -2.36 15.91 -8.74
C VAL A 538 -1.93 15.51 -10.15
N SER A 539 -1.71 14.20 -10.32
CA SER A 539 -1.12 13.62 -11.52
C SER A 539 -2.18 13.18 -12.54
N ALA A 540 -3.39 12.79 -12.10
CA ALA A 540 -4.51 12.47 -12.97
C ALA A 540 -5.86 12.57 -12.23
N ILE A 541 -6.94 12.76 -13.00
CA ILE A 541 -8.33 12.63 -12.56
C ILE A 541 -9.01 11.71 -13.58
N LEU A 542 -9.73 10.70 -13.10
CA LEU A 542 -10.37 9.70 -13.95
C LEU A 542 -11.84 9.57 -13.57
N ALA A 543 -12.75 9.83 -14.50
CA ALA A 543 -14.16 9.48 -14.33
C ALA A 543 -14.30 7.95 -14.47
N TYR A 544 -14.84 7.29 -13.45
CA TYR A 544 -15.18 5.86 -13.48
C TYR A 544 -16.64 5.65 -13.87
N ASP A 545 -17.51 6.60 -13.51
CA ASP A 545 -18.89 6.71 -13.95
C ASP A 545 -19.03 7.93 -14.88
N ILE A 546 -19.48 7.72 -16.12
CA ILE A 546 -19.59 8.80 -17.12
C ILE A 546 -20.71 9.77 -16.77
N CYS A 547 -21.81 9.30 -16.19
CA CYS A 547 -22.97 10.13 -15.92
C CYS A 547 -22.76 10.97 -14.65
N LEU A 548 -22.64 10.31 -13.50
CA LEU A 548 -22.55 10.99 -12.21
C LEU A 548 -21.15 11.52 -11.95
N GLY A 549 -20.12 10.76 -12.33
CA GLY A 549 -18.73 11.17 -12.13
C GLY A 549 -18.42 12.49 -12.85
N ASN A 550 -18.78 12.60 -14.14
CA ASN A 550 -18.55 13.84 -14.88
C ASN A 550 -19.41 15.00 -14.38
N VAL A 551 -20.67 14.77 -14.00
CA VAL A 551 -21.52 15.84 -13.43
C VAL A 551 -20.87 16.44 -12.18
N LEU A 552 -20.39 15.63 -11.25
CA LEU A 552 -19.71 16.14 -10.06
C LEU A 552 -18.40 16.88 -10.40
N LEU A 553 -17.65 16.38 -11.38
CA LEU A 553 -16.43 17.04 -11.84
C LEU A 553 -16.74 18.38 -12.54
N ASP A 554 -17.80 18.47 -13.34
CA ASP A 554 -18.23 19.69 -14.01
C ASP A 554 -18.72 20.75 -13.01
N LEU A 555 -19.47 20.35 -11.98
CA LEU A 555 -19.84 21.25 -10.88
C LEU A 555 -18.59 21.87 -10.23
N ILE A 556 -17.55 21.06 -9.99
CA ILE A 556 -16.31 21.59 -9.40
C ILE A 556 -15.54 22.48 -10.41
N ARG A 557 -15.57 22.18 -11.72
CA ARG A 557 -14.95 23.04 -12.75
C ARG A 557 -15.49 24.46 -12.72
N GLU A 558 -16.78 24.62 -12.46
CA GLU A 558 -17.46 25.91 -12.42
C GLU A 558 -17.35 26.62 -11.06
N SER A 559 -16.82 25.95 -10.03
CA SER A 559 -16.85 26.43 -8.65
C SER A 559 -15.87 27.56 -8.33
N ALA A 560 -14.67 27.55 -8.93
CA ALA A 560 -13.62 28.53 -8.63
C ALA A 560 -12.53 28.56 -9.72
N ASP A 561 -11.96 29.75 -9.98
CA ASP A 561 -10.74 29.89 -10.79
C ASP A 561 -9.52 29.38 -10.00
N PRO A 562 -8.70 28.45 -10.53
CA PRO A 562 -7.52 27.96 -9.84
C PRO A 562 -6.53 29.06 -9.45
N ASN A 563 -6.52 30.20 -10.14
CA ASN A 563 -5.63 31.33 -9.87
C ASN A 563 -6.10 32.20 -8.71
N GLU A 564 -7.39 32.14 -8.36
CA GLU A 564 -7.97 32.87 -7.24
C GLU A 564 -7.94 32.06 -5.93
N VAL A 565 -7.76 30.74 -6.02
CA VAL A 565 -7.58 29.88 -4.85
C VAL A 565 -6.24 30.20 -4.17
N VAL A 566 -6.33 30.65 -2.91
CA VAL A 566 -5.16 30.90 -2.05
C VAL A 566 -4.31 29.64 -1.98
N VAL A 567 -3.03 29.77 -2.33
CA VAL A 567 -2.06 28.67 -2.22
C VAL A 567 -1.93 28.30 -0.75
N ASN A 568 -2.51 27.17 -0.38
CA ASN A 568 -2.41 26.61 0.96
C ASN A 568 -1.36 25.51 0.95
N SER A 569 -0.41 25.55 1.87
CA SER A 569 0.60 24.51 2.02
C SER A 569 0.05 23.20 2.58
N GLY A 570 -1.20 23.16 3.07
CA GLY A 570 -1.82 22.00 3.71
C GLY A 570 -2.61 21.05 2.80
N HIS A 571 -2.89 21.42 1.54
CA HIS A 571 -3.67 20.57 0.62
C HIS A 571 -3.41 20.91 -0.85
N PHE A 572 -3.80 20.03 -1.78
CA PHE A 572 -3.60 20.14 -3.22
C PHE A 572 -4.85 20.54 -4.01
N TYR A 573 -5.84 21.18 -3.38
CA TYR A 573 -7.09 21.55 -4.07
C TYR A 573 -6.87 22.42 -5.31
N GLN A 574 -5.94 23.38 -5.26
CA GLN A 574 -5.58 24.17 -6.45
C GLN A 574 -4.97 23.32 -7.57
N SER A 575 -4.11 22.35 -7.23
CA SER A 575 -3.53 21.41 -8.21
C SER A 575 -4.60 20.52 -8.82
N PHE A 576 -5.57 20.07 -8.02
CA PHE A 576 -6.77 19.37 -8.49
C PHE A 576 -7.55 20.21 -9.49
N LEU A 577 -7.89 21.46 -9.17
CA LEU A 577 -8.60 22.37 -10.07
C LEU A 577 -7.83 22.63 -11.38
N ARG A 578 -6.52 22.92 -11.30
CA ARG A 578 -5.68 23.10 -12.50
C ARG A 578 -5.65 21.87 -13.38
N ARG A 579 -5.63 20.68 -12.80
CA ARG A 579 -5.69 19.43 -13.55
C ARG A 579 -7.06 19.24 -14.20
N LEU A 580 -8.12 19.56 -13.46
CA LEU A 580 -9.50 19.39 -13.88
C LEU A 580 -9.89 20.34 -15.02
N MET A 581 -9.36 21.57 -15.00
CA MET A 581 -9.56 22.63 -15.99
C MET A 581 -8.48 22.68 -17.08
N LYS A 582 -7.51 21.75 -17.08
CA LYS A 582 -6.36 21.78 -17.99
C LYS A 582 -6.80 22.12 -19.41
N ASP A 583 -6.29 23.24 -19.93
CA ASP A 583 -6.67 23.74 -21.25
C ASP A 583 -6.50 22.64 -22.29
N LYS A 584 -7.62 22.27 -22.90
CA LYS A 584 -7.64 21.29 -23.99
C LYS A 584 -6.91 21.84 -25.21
N SER A 585 -6.70 23.15 -25.34
CA SER A 585 -5.99 23.76 -26.47
C SER A 585 -4.47 23.73 -26.27
N SER A 586 -3.79 22.79 -26.93
CA SER A 586 -2.34 22.84 -27.13
C SER A 586 -2.02 22.71 -28.61
N ARG A 587 -0.84 23.20 -29.04
CA ARG A 587 -0.35 22.98 -30.40
C ARG A 587 -0.31 21.49 -30.74
N ALA A 588 0.15 20.66 -29.79
CA ALA A 588 0.20 19.20 -29.97
C ALA A 588 -1.20 18.62 -30.25
N LYS A 589 -2.21 19.00 -29.47
CA LYS A 589 -3.59 18.54 -29.67
C LYS A 589 -4.16 19.04 -31.00
N HIS A 590 -3.98 20.32 -31.33
CA HIS A 590 -4.40 20.85 -32.62
C HIS A 590 -3.79 20.05 -33.79
N LEU A 591 -2.51 19.68 -33.69
CA LEU A 591 -1.85 18.87 -34.71
C LEU A 591 -2.35 17.41 -34.72
N ASP A 592 -2.67 16.82 -33.56
CA ASP A 592 -3.27 15.48 -33.47
C ASP A 592 -4.64 15.47 -34.15
N ASP A 593 -5.49 16.47 -33.86
CA ASP A 593 -6.82 16.62 -34.43
C ASP A 593 -6.75 16.92 -35.95
N THR A 594 -5.78 17.76 -36.38
CA THR A 594 -5.69 18.22 -37.77
C THR A 594 -4.96 17.23 -38.69
N TYR A 595 -3.88 16.60 -38.21
CA TYR A 595 -2.98 15.78 -39.04
C TYR A 595 -2.79 14.35 -38.52
N GLY A 596 -3.46 13.98 -37.43
CA GLY A 596 -3.34 12.67 -36.79
C GLY A 596 -2.24 12.62 -35.72
N SER A 597 -2.43 11.73 -34.75
CA SER A 597 -1.45 11.47 -33.70
C SER A 597 -0.19 10.80 -34.26
N PRO A 598 1.03 11.17 -33.83
CA PRO A 598 2.27 10.68 -34.43
C PRO A 598 2.36 9.14 -34.54
N ARG A 599 2.87 8.65 -35.67
CA ARG A 599 3.17 7.24 -35.93
C ARG A 599 4.66 7.06 -36.13
N ALA A 600 5.20 5.98 -35.58
CA ALA A 600 6.53 5.52 -35.93
C ALA A 600 6.47 4.76 -37.28
N PRO A 601 7.54 4.81 -38.10
CA PRO A 601 7.55 4.08 -39.37
C PRO A 601 7.43 2.58 -39.12
N LYS A 602 6.34 1.97 -39.63
CA LYS A 602 5.98 0.57 -39.34
C LYS A 602 7.07 -0.48 -39.70
N ASN A 603 7.84 -0.22 -40.75
CA ASN A 603 8.95 -1.08 -41.16
C ASN A 603 9.96 -0.26 -41.97
N LEU A 604 11.13 -0.83 -42.20
CA LEU A 604 12.29 -0.19 -42.81
C LEU A 604 12.84 -1.06 -43.96
N ARG A 605 13.50 -0.45 -44.95
CA ARG A 605 14.16 -1.17 -46.06
C ARG A 605 15.68 -1.06 -45.94
N GLU A 606 16.43 -2.08 -46.36
CA GLU A 606 17.90 -2.03 -46.38
C GLU A 606 18.44 -0.87 -47.23
N SER A 607 17.75 -0.52 -48.32
CA SER A 607 18.09 0.61 -49.20
C SER A 607 18.07 1.98 -48.50
N GLU A 608 17.46 2.07 -47.31
CA GLU A 608 17.35 3.30 -46.52
C GLU A 608 18.55 3.50 -45.57
N PHE A 609 19.47 2.53 -45.48
CA PHE A 609 20.63 2.56 -44.57
C PHE A 609 21.96 2.60 -45.30
N GLU A 610 22.88 3.40 -44.79
CA GLU A 610 24.32 3.31 -45.08
C GLU A 610 25.10 3.41 -43.76
N GLY A 611 25.97 2.44 -43.48
CA GLY A 611 26.77 2.43 -42.25
C GLY A 611 25.94 2.33 -40.95
N GLY A 612 24.74 1.73 -41.01
CA GLY A 612 23.83 1.60 -39.86
C GLY A 612 22.99 2.85 -39.56
N ASN A 613 23.14 3.93 -40.33
CA ASN A 613 22.35 5.15 -40.19
C ASN A 613 21.36 5.30 -41.34
N ILE A 614 20.20 5.91 -41.06
CA ILE A 614 19.25 6.27 -42.10
C ILE A 614 19.81 7.43 -42.91
N VAL A 615 19.86 7.24 -44.23
CA VAL A 615 20.34 8.26 -45.16
C VAL A 615 19.19 9.20 -45.47
N LEU A 616 19.37 10.48 -45.11
CA LEU A 616 18.39 11.51 -45.45
C LEU A 616 18.36 11.73 -46.97
N ASN A 617 17.15 11.92 -47.50
CA ASN A 617 16.96 12.25 -48.90
C ASN A 617 17.65 13.59 -49.21
N ARG A 618 18.56 13.63 -50.21
CA ARG A 618 19.31 14.86 -50.55
C ARG A 618 18.46 16.00 -51.09
N THR A 619 17.23 15.69 -51.52
CA THR A 619 16.25 16.67 -52.00
C THR A 619 15.24 17.06 -50.91
N LEU A 620 15.44 16.62 -49.66
CA LEU A 620 14.55 16.95 -48.56
C LEU A 620 14.48 18.46 -48.33
N GLU A 621 13.28 19.01 -48.48
CA GLU A 621 12.95 20.38 -48.10
C GLU A 621 11.99 20.34 -46.90
N THR A 622 12.35 21.06 -45.84
CA THR A 622 11.54 21.22 -44.62
C THR A 622 10.95 22.62 -44.61
N LEU A 623 9.62 22.69 -44.71
CA LEU A 623 8.88 23.96 -44.74
C LEU A 623 8.20 24.19 -43.39
N TYR A 624 8.77 25.11 -42.61
CA TYR A 624 8.20 25.59 -41.35
C TYR A 624 7.02 26.54 -41.61
N GLU A 625 7.12 27.37 -42.66
CA GLU A 625 6.12 28.37 -43.07
C GLU A 625 6.13 28.54 -44.61
N PRO A 626 5.10 29.17 -45.22
CA PRO A 626 5.10 29.49 -46.64
C PRO A 626 6.26 30.42 -47.01
N ASN A 627 7.06 30.04 -48.01
CA ASN A 627 8.27 30.78 -48.41
C ASN A 627 8.13 31.47 -49.78
N GLY A 628 6.95 31.41 -50.41
CA GLY A 628 6.65 32.03 -51.70
C GLY A 628 7.25 31.33 -52.93
N LYS A 629 7.96 30.21 -52.77
CA LYS A 629 8.49 29.43 -53.90
C LYS A 629 7.41 28.50 -54.47
N LYS A 630 7.42 28.27 -55.79
CA LYS A 630 6.54 27.27 -56.40
C LYS A 630 7.08 25.86 -56.15
N LEU A 631 6.18 24.90 -55.97
CA LEU A 631 6.55 23.50 -55.73
C LEU A 631 7.41 22.94 -56.88
N LEU A 632 7.06 23.22 -58.12
CA LEU A 632 7.79 22.74 -59.30
C LEU A 632 9.19 23.36 -59.43
N ASP A 633 9.38 24.61 -58.97
CA ASP A 633 10.69 25.27 -58.96
C ASP A 633 11.60 24.67 -57.88
N MET A 634 11.03 24.23 -56.76
CA MET A 634 11.75 23.56 -55.69
C MET A 634 12.22 22.15 -56.07
N PHE A 635 11.50 21.48 -56.98
CA PHE A 635 11.79 20.11 -57.40
C PHE A 635 11.89 19.99 -58.93
N PRO A 636 12.98 20.47 -59.57
CA PRO A 636 13.11 20.47 -61.03
C PRO A 636 13.03 19.08 -61.66
N SER A 637 13.54 18.05 -61.00
CA SER A 637 13.45 16.65 -61.46
C SER A 637 12.03 16.09 -61.44
N PHE A 638 11.19 16.59 -60.52
CA PHE A 638 9.76 16.31 -60.56
C PHE A 638 9.03 17.23 -61.55
N ALA A 639 9.54 18.43 -61.86
CA ALA A 639 8.95 19.27 -62.90
C ALA A 639 9.21 18.71 -64.32
N ASP A 640 10.40 18.20 -64.60
CA ASP A 640 10.85 17.81 -65.94
C ASP A 640 10.43 16.41 -66.40
N GLY A 641 9.99 15.54 -65.50
CA GLY A 641 9.61 14.16 -65.87
C GLY A 641 10.50 13.07 -65.29
N SER A 642 11.70 13.43 -64.82
CA SER A 642 12.71 12.45 -64.40
C SER A 642 12.33 11.68 -63.14
N VAL A 643 11.56 12.30 -62.24
CA VAL A 643 10.98 11.64 -61.07
C VAL A 643 9.45 11.55 -61.20
N GLY A 644 8.92 10.34 -60.96
CA GLY A 644 7.49 10.04 -61.12
C GLY A 644 6.59 10.66 -60.04
N ASN A 645 7.10 10.83 -58.83
CA ASN A 645 6.33 11.33 -57.68
C ASN A 645 7.22 11.97 -56.60
N LEU A 646 6.64 12.92 -55.86
CA LEU A 646 7.22 13.41 -54.60
C LEU A 646 6.65 12.59 -53.44
N ILE A 647 7.44 12.43 -52.38
CA ILE A 647 6.99 11.94 -51.09
C ILE A 647 6.90 13.10 -50.11
N TRP A 648 5.87 13.09 -49.26
CA TRP A 648 5.67 14.11 -48.25
C TRP A 648 5.26 13.53 -46.91
N ALA A 649 5.54 14.27 -45.83
CA ALA A 649 5.12 13.94 -44.48
C ALA A 649 4.93 15.22 -43.64
N VAL A 650 3.99 15.19 -42.70
CA VAL A 650 3.89 16.19 -41.64
C VAL A 650 4.71 15.70 -40.44
N SER A 651 5.69 16.50 -40.01
CA SER A 651 6.58 16.17 -38.88
C SER A 651 5.82 16.11 -37.54
N LEU A 652 6.46 15.60 -36.49
CA LEU A 652 5.95 15.63 -35.11
C LEU A 652 5.52 17.05 -34.67
N GLU A 653 6.36 18.03 -34.97
CA GLU A 653 6.15 19.47 -34.66
C GLU A 653 5.17 20.15 -35.62
N GLY A 654 4.72 19.40 -36.62
CA GLY A 654 3.78 19.85 -37.62
C GLY A 654 4.45 20.58 -38.78
N ASP A 655 5.71 20.34 -39.12
CA ASP A 655 6.37 20.94 -40.30
C ASP A 655 6.06 20.12 -41.55
N LEU A 656 6.10 20.75 -42.74
CA LEU A 656 5.86 20.06 -44.00
C LEU A 656 7.17 19.59 -44.61
N LEU A 657 7.37 18.28 -44.71
CA LEU A 657 8.55 17.63 -45.29
C LEU A 657 8.20 17.16 -46.70
N ILE A 658 9.01 17.52 -47.70
CA ILE A 658 8.79 17.13 -49.10
C ILE A 658 10.14 16.73 -49.72
N ALA A 659 10.15 15.65 -50.50
CA ALA A 659 11.31 15.27 -51.28
C ALA A 659 10.91 14.54 -52.58
N ALA A 660 11.81 14.52 -53.57
CA ALA A 660 11.66 13.67 -54.74
C ALA A 660 11.93 12.20 -54.38
N GLU A 661 11.08 11.27 -54.82
CA GLU A 661 11.34 9.84 -54.62
C GLU A 661 12.33 9.33 -55.68
N TYR A 662 13.57 9.09 -55.26
CA TYR A 662 14.61 8.45 -56.07
C TYR A 662 15.36 7.38 -55.23
N ASP A 663 16.03 6.45 -55.90
CA ASP A 663 16.86 5.38 -55.28
C ASP A 663 16.11 4.36 -54.37
N GLY A 664 14.78 4.27 -54.46
CA GLY A 664 13.99 3.28 -53.69
C GLY A 664 13.95 3.55 -52.18
N ARG A 665 14.29 4.78 -51.77
CA ARG A 665 14.26 5.28 -50.38
C ARG A 665 12.90 5.91 -50.09
N GLY A 666 12.16 5.38 -49.11
CA GLY A 666 10.80 5.82 -48.81
C GLY A 666 10.72 6.93 -47.76
N HIS A 667 9.54 7.10 -47.17
CA HIS A 667 9.27 8.11 -46.13
C HIS A 667 10.26 8.16 -44.94
N PRO A 668 10.90 7.07 -44.47
CA PRO A 668 11.91 7.16 -43.41
C PRO A 668 13.10 8.06 -43.77
N SER A 669 13.42 8.22 -45.07
CA SER A 669 14.50 9.08 -45.56
C SER A 669 14.18 10.58 -45.48
N ILE A 670 12.90 10.97 -45.33
CA ILE A 670 12.51 12.38 -45.16
C ILE A 670 12.23 12.73 -43.70
N THR A 671 11.85 11.75 -42.87
CA THR A 671 11.61 11.95 -41.43
C THR A 671 12.84 11.68 -40.57
N GLY A 672 13.85 10.98 -41.09
CA GLY A 672 15.03 10.56 -40.33
C GLY A 672 14.69 9.55 -39.23
N PHE A 673 13.79 8.60 -39.51
CA PHE A 673 13.23 7.63 -38.54
C PHE A 673 12.42 8.21 -37.39
N LYS A 674 12.13 9.51 -37.41
CA LYS A 674 11.32 10.13 -36.36
C LYS A 674 9.85 9.78 -36.55
N PRO A 675 9.05 9.80 -35.46
CA PRO A 675 7.62 9.81 -35.58
C PRO A 675 7.15 10.97 -36.45
N ALA A 676 6.18 10.70 -37.33
CA ALA A 676 5.54 11.68 -38.18
C ALA A 676 4.02 11.45 -38.14
N ARG A 677 3.25 12.46 -38.56
CA ARG A 677 1.80 12.45 -38.47
C ARG A 677 1.22 11.75 -39.69
N ILE A 678 0.65 12.50 -40.63
CA ILE A 678 0.20 12.00 -41.93
C ILE A 678 1.29 12.19 -43.01
N ALA A 679 1.36 11.26 -43.95
CA ALA A 679 2.32 11.21 -45.05
C ALA A 679 1.68 10.59 -46.30
N GLY A 680 2.26 10.87 -47.46
CA GLY A 680 1.77 10.34 -48.72
C GLY A 680 2.65 10.73 -49.89
N GLU A 681 2.05 10.79 -51.08
CA GLU A 681 2.74 11.12 -52.32
C GLU A 681 2.03 12.26 -53.08
N ILE A 682 2.79 12.93 -53.94
CA ILE A 682 2.27 13.88 -54.94
C ILE A 682 2.66 13.37 -56.32
N ARG A 683 1.69 13.31 -57.23
CA ARG A 683 1.84 12.81 -58.61
C ARG A 683 1.32 13.84 -59.61
N ARG A 684 1.72 13.74 -60.86
CA ARG A 684 1.18 14.57 -61.95
C ARG A 684 -0.15 14.00 -62.45
N SER A 685 -1.13 14.86 -62.72
CA SER A 685 -2.34 14.46 -63.42
C SER A 685 -2.03 14.17 -64.91
N PRO A 686 -2.70 13.18 -65.53
CA PRO A 686 -2.64 12.96 -66.98
C PRO A 686 -3.08 14.18 -67.82
N THR A 687 -3.85 15.10 -67.23
CA THR A 687 -4.37 16.32 -67.88
C THR A 687 -3.47 17.55 -67.73
N GLY A 688 -2.32 17.43 -67.05
CA GLY A 688 -1.21 18.41 -67.08
C GLY A 688 -1.22 19.50 -66.00
N ASP A 689 -2.35 20.18 -65.77
CA ASP A 689 -2.37 21.42 -64.96
C ASP A 689 -2.61 21.22 -63.45
N VAL A 690 -2.94 20.00 -63.01
CA VAL A 690 -3.28 19.70 -61.62
C VAL A 690 -2.34 18.64 -61.04
N LEU A 691 -1.90 18.84 -59.79
CA LEU A 691 -1.15 17.83 -59.05
C LEU A 691 -2.08 16.98 -58.19
N LEU A 692 -1.83 15.69 -58.16
CA LEU A 692 -2.60 14.70 -57.43
C LEU A 692 -1.92 14.43 -56.08
N ILE A 693 -2.59 14.70 -54.97
CA ILE A 693 -2.10 14.40 -53.62
C ILE A 693 -2.85 13.20 -53.02
N ASN A 694 -2.13 12.29 -52.37
CA ASN A 694 -2.69 11.12 -51.72
C ASN A 694 -2.09 10.89 -50.32
N VAL A 695 -2.60 9.87 -49.62
CA VAL A 695 -2.16 9.41 -48.28
C VAL A 695 -1.49 8.03 -48.35
N GLU A 696 -0.87 7.70 -49.48
CA GLU A 696 -0.23 6.41 -49.70
C GLU A 696 1.14 6.32 -49.01
N SER A 697 1.10 6.22 -47.68
CA SER A 697 2.27 5.83 -46.88
C SER A 697 1.95 4.58 -46.06
N GLY A 698 2.49 3.44 -46.51
CA GLY A 698 2.47 2.20 -45.73
C GLY A 698 3.22 2.27 -44.39
N ARG A 699 3.97 3.36 -44.15
CA ARG A 699 4.81 3.57 -42.97
C ARG A 699 4.11 4.38 -41.89
N TYR A 700 3.43 5.45 -42.27
CA TYR A 700 2.92 6.47 -41.35
C TYR A 700 1.42 6.70 -41.41
N SER A 701 0.73 6.25 -42.47
CA SER A 701 -0.66 6.67 -42.69
C SER A 701 -1.64 5.56 -42.95
N ARG A 702 -1.20 4.30 -42.94
CA ARG A 702 -2.05 3.14 -43.24
C ARG A 702 -3.05 2.79 -42.13
N ASP A 703 -2.74 3.15 -40.89
CA ASP A 703 -3.43 2.72 -39.68
C ASP A 703 -4.36 3.78 -39.06
N TYR A 704 -4.50 4.96 -39.66
CA TYR A 704 -5.56 5.88 -39.29
C TYR A 704 -6.92 5.41 -39.84
N ASN A 705 -7.98 5.64 -39.08
CA ASN A 705 -9.35 5.35 -39.52
C ASN A 705 -9.93 6.51 -40.37
N ASN A 706 -9.54 7.76 -40.08
CA ASN A 706 -10.01 8.99 -40.73
C ASN A 706 -9.04 9.56 -41.78
N ARG A 707 -8.33 8.70 -42.53
CA ARG A 707 -7.27 9.10 -43.48
C ARG A 707 -7.68 10.18 -44.49
N ILE A 708 -8.93 10.13 -44.96
CA ILE A 708 -9.44 11.06 -45.98
C ILE A 708 -9.62 12.46 -45.41
N GLU A 709 -10.09 12.57 -44.17
CA GLU A 709 -10.24 13.85 -43.45
C GLU A 709 -8.86 14.49 -43.22
N LEU A 710 -7.92 13.72 -42.67
CA LEU A 710 -6.55 14.17 -42.43
C LEU A 710 -5.85 14.59 -43.74
N LEU A 711 -6.11 13.87 -44.85
CA LEU A 711 -5.61 14.24 -46.18
C LEU A 711 -6.23 15.54 -46.68
N GLY A 712 -7.53 15.78 -46.42
CA GLY A 712 -8.18 17.05 -46.71
C GLY A 712 -7.51 18.22 -46.01
N ASN A 713 -7.19 18.06 -44.71
CA ASN A 713 -6.46 19.05 -43.94
C ASN A 713 -5.04 19.29 -44.49
N ALA A 714 -4.34 18.22 -44.85
CA ALA A 714 -3.02 18.31 -45.49
C ALA A 714 -3.10 19.05 -46.83
N LYS A 715 -4.09 18.75 -47.69
CA LYS A 715 -4.30 19.46 -48.97
C LYS A 715 -4.47 20.96 -48.77
N VAL A 716 -5.34 21.38 -47.85
CA VAL A 716 -5.53 22.81 -47.53
C VAL A 716 -4.21 23.46 -47.11
N ARG A 717 -3.37 22.71 -46.39
CA ARG A 717 -2.03 23.19 -46.03
C ARG A 717 -1.13 23.35 -47.26
N PHE A 718 -1.10 22.38 -48.16
CA PHE A 718 -0.34 22.48 -49.41
C PHE A 718 -0.78 23.68 -50.25
N GLU A 719 -2.08 23.93 -50.38
CA GLU A 719 -2.63 25.09 -51.08
C GLU A 719 -2.22 26.42 -50.43
N ARG A 720 -2.07 26.46 -49.10
CA ARG A 720 -1.53 27.64 -48.39
C ARG A 720 -0.04 27.86 -48.63
N TYR A 721 0.74 26.79 -48.70
CA TYR A 721 2.19 26.88 -48.93
C TYR A 721 2.52 27.16 -50.41
N PHE A 722 1.65 26.70 -51.33
CA PHE A 722 1.80 26.81 -52.77
C PHE A 722 0.52 27.34 -53.43
N PRO A 723 0.17 28.63 -53.24
CA PRO A 723 -1.12 29.20 -53.69
C PRO A 723 -1.31 29.21 -55.20
N GLU A 724 -0.23 29.14 -55.98
CA GLU A 724 -0.26 29.09 -57.45
C GLU A 724 -0.45 27.66 -58.00
N GLN A 725 -0.43 26.64 -57.15
CA GLN A 725 -0.51 25.24 -57.55
C GLN A 725 -1.88 24.66 -57.17
N SER A 726 -2.59 24.11 -58.16
CA SER A 726 -3.82 23.36 -57.92
C SER A 726 -3.50 21.91 -57.50
N PHE A 727 -4.14 21.46 -56.42
CA PHE A 727 -4.05 20.09 -55.91
C PHE A 727 -5.43 19.42 -55.94
N ASP A 728 -5.50 18.16 -56.37
CA ASP A 728 -6.69 17.31 -56.26
C ASP A 728 -6.38 16.04 -55.48
N ILE A 729 -7.36 15.58 -54.70
CA ILE A 729 -7.22 14.33 -53.95
C ILE A 729 -7.29 13.15 -54.91
N GLN A 730 -6.22 12.35 -54.94
CA GLN A 730 -6.23 11.08 -55.65
C GLN A 730 -6.77 9.99 -54.72
N VAL A 731 -8.01 9.55 -55.00
CA VAL A 731 -8.59 8.37 -54.35
C VAL A 731 -7.99 7.13 -55.00
N VAL A 732 -7.04 6.50 -54.32
CA VAL A 732 -6.48 5.22 -54.75
C VAL A 732 -7.43 4.12 -54.25
N GLU A 733 -8.24 3.55 -55.15
CA GLU A 733 -9.02 2.35 -54.83
C GLU A 733 -8.06 1.19 -54.52
N ARG A 734 -8.34 0.47 -53.42
CA ARG A 734 -7.48 -0.60 -52.87
C ARG A 734 -7.05 -1.59 -53.96
N ARG A 735 -5.74 -1.84 -54.05
CA ARG A 735 -5.20 -3.13 -54.50
C ARG A 735 -5.00 -4.06 -53.32
#